data_AF-A0A0U2X1U9-F1
#
_entry.id   AF-A0A0U2X1U9-F1
#
_cell.length_a   1.000
_cell.length_b   1.000
_cell.length_c   1.000
_cell.angle_alpha   90.00
_cell.angle_beta   90.00
_cell.angle_gamma   90.00
#
_symmetry.space_group_name_H-M   'P 1'
#
loop_
_entity.id
_entity.type
_entity.pdbx_description
1 polymer ?
#
loop_
_entity_poly.entity_id
_entity_poly.type
_entity_poly.pdbx_seq_one_letter_code
_entity_poly.pdbx_strand_id
1 'polypeptide(L)'
;MSIKATKLLLVEDDEDDYILTRDYLEQLSSHTFEIEWVSDPKQAVKVLSENKHDICLLDYRLGASDGLSVLKQAIKNGFSGPIIMLTGQSNEALDSAALDAGAVDYLVKSEMTTSRFARAIRYALARRDVEDERLERLKAEAENRSKDRFLAHLSHELRTPLSSVLGYTELLMQSDFSKQAENELGVIYRNGKHLLSLLNDVLDLSKIAADKLELNCSDVNLDSLMADVFTLMRVSALDKGLSLRFESLQPLPLIVNIDATRLRQILINIINNAIKFTEQGEITLCAWTEFVSDREMLFFSIEDSGMGIAPEKQALIFKPFEQIADVESRAVGGAGLGLAICTELLNRMQGSIALDSAIGKGSKFIISLYPGNIKNVERSLLRLDLTPNMQQKNAPCKVNGRVLVVDDLRDLRVLVGHMITSAGAKVDYAEHGKQALEKVRNAQQQGIDYDAIFMDIHMPIMGGKEATIELRKIGFEGAIIALTAATMKGIHNELSALGFNNVIAKPVDSNLLYQCLQDTLSKNNKIADVLIPPEVTHSNTRFLLVEDDADAAQITQLLLESLGVETHIASSYEHCLAILKTDANYDKVLLDMNLPDGSGLDLANHIKQHYPKLKRVIVSGMEPDPVKIKQLEIEQVLLKPINLALLETLI
;
A
#
# COMPACT_ATOMS: atom_id res chain seq x y z
N MET A 1 39.92 -4.54 -27.55
CA MET A 1 39.36 -3.19 -27.44
C MET A 1 40.02 -2.33 -28.51
N SER A 2 39.25 -1.77 -29.44
CA SER A 2 39.78 -0.74 -30.35
C SER A 2 40.21 0.44 -29.47
N ILE A 3 41.49 0.83 -29.51
CA ILE A 3 41.95 2.05 -28.83
C ILE A 3 41.21 3.19 -29.55
N LYS A 4 40.22 3.77 -28.88
CA LYS A 4 39.45 4.90 -29.42
C LYS A 4 40.42 6.08 -29.46
N ALA A 5 40.68 6.63 -30.64
CA ALA A 5 41.52 7.81 -30.77
C ALA A 5 40.81 9.01 -30.12
N THR A 6 41.50 9.69 -29.21
CA THR A 6 41.00 10.89 -28.54
C THR A 6 41.07 12.06 -29.50
N LYS A 7 39.95 12.75 -29.73
CA LYS A 7 39.93 13.92 -30.63
C LYS A 7 40.46 15.14 -29.91
N LEU A 8 41.60 15.66 -30.33
CA LEU A 8 42.26 16.80 -29.71
C LEU A 8 42.15 18.02 -30.63
N LEU A 9 41.62 19.12 -30.10
CA LEU A 9 41.71 20.41 -30.76
C LEU A 9 42.98 21.11 -30.27
N LEU A 10 43.86 21.50 -31.20
CA LEU A 10 45.03 22.33 -30.90
C LEU A 10 44.80 23.70 -31.53
N VAL A 11 44.68 24.72 -30.69
CA VAL A 11 44.48 26.11 -31.12
C VAL A 11 45.80 26.85 -30.92
N GLU A 12 46.49 27.14 -32.02
CA GLU A 12 47.85 27.68 -32.04
C GLU A 12 48.04 28.50 -33.32
N ASP A 13 48.52 29.75 -33.21
CA ASP A 13 48.70 30.64 -34.36
C ASP A 13 50.07 30.49 -35.02
N ASP A 14 51.03 29.87 -34.32
CA ASP A 14 52.39 29.63 -34.77
C ASP A 14 52.61 28.17 -35.24
N GLU A 15 53.14 28.00 -36.46
CA GLU A 15 53.35 26.68 -37.06
C GLU A 15 54.46 25.87 -36.37
N ASP A 16 55.50 26.53 -35.84
CA ASP A 16 56.61 25.87 -35.16
C ASP A 16 56.13 25.32 -33.80
N ASP A 17 55.35 26.10 -33.05
CA ASP A 17 54.74 25.68 -31.78
C ASP A 17 53.70 24.56 -31.98
N TYR A 18 52.97 24.58 -33.10
CA TYR A 18 52.07 23.48 -33.51
C TYR A 18 52.86 22.17 -33.70
N ILE A 19 53.95 22.20 -34.47
CA ILE A 19 54.78 21.03 -34.74
C ILE A 19 55.37 20.48 -33.42
N LEU A 20 55.90 21.36 -32.57
CA LEU A 20 56.48 20.99 -31.29
C LEU A 20 55.45 20.33 -30.35
N THR A 21 54.24 20.88 -30.28
CA THR A 21 53.16 20.31 -29.46
C THR A 21 52.66 18.98 -30.01
N ARG A 22 52.59 18.83 -31.34
CA ARG A 22 52.26 17.57 -32.01
C ARG A 22 53.30 16.49 -31.68
N ASP A 23 54.59 16.82 -31.74
CA ASP A 23 55.66 15.88 -31.44
C ASP A 23 55.59 15.41 -29.97
N TYR A 24 55.23 16.28 -29.03
CA TYR A 24 54.97 15.88 -27.64
C TYR A 24 53.77 14.93 -27.52
N LEU A 25 52.70 15.13 -28.30
CA LEU A 25 51.53 14.24 -28.33
C LEU A 25 51.87 12.87 -28.93
N GLU A 26 52.68 12.82 -29.98
CA GLU A 26 53.12 11.57 -30.63
C GLU A 26 54.02 10.72 -29.72
N GLN A 27 54.80 11.35 -28.84
CA GLN A 27 55.62 10.65 -27.85
C GLN A 27 54.81 9.98 -26.72
N LEU A 28 53.51 10.24 -26.61
CA LEU A 28 52.64 9.65 -25.61
C LEU A 28 52.21 8.23 -26.02
N SER A 29 53.05 7.24 -25.74
CA SER A 29 52.77 5.82 -26.08
C SER A 29 51.51 5.20 -25.44
N SER A 30 50.87 5.91 -24.52
CA SER A 30 49.69 5.44 -23.76
C SER A 30 48.34 5.81 -24.39
N HIS A 31 48.31 6.76 -25.33
CA HIS A 31 47.07 7.28 -25.92
C HIS A 31 47.29 7.61 -27.40
N THR A 32 46.25 7.45 -28.22
CA THR A 32 46.28 7.83 -29.64
C THR A 32 45.43 9.08 -29.81
N PHE A 33 45.97 10.13 -30.43
CA PHE A 33 45.27 11.40 -30.64
C PHE A 33 44.96 11.63 -32.12
N GLU A 34 43.75 12.08 -32.41
CA GLU A 34 43.35 12.64 -33.70
C GLU A 34 43.36 14.18 -33.54
N ILE A 35 44.34 14.85 -34.15
CA ILE A 35 44.60 16.27 -33.90
C ILE A 35 43.94 17.12 -35.01
N GLU A 36 43.06 18.04 -34.62
CA GLU A 36 42.56 19.12 -35.47
C GLU A 36 43.27 20.42 -35.08
N TRP A 37 43.94 21.06 -36.03
CA TRP A 37 44.66 22.32 -35.80
C TRP A 37 43.85 23.51 -36.30
N VAL A 38 43.75 24.56 -35.47
CA VAL A 38 43.09 25.82 -35.79
C VAL A 38 43.99 26.98 -35.39
N SER A 39 44.31 27.87 -36.33
CA SER A 39 45.14 29.05 -36.06
C SER A 39 44.34 30.34 -35.82
N ASP A 40 43.06 30.37 -36.20
CA ASP A 40 42.20 31.56 -36.02
C ASP A 40 41.30 31.46 -34.77
N PRO A 41 41.33 32.45 -33.85
CA PRO A 41 40.50 32.48 -32.64
C PRO A 41 38.99 32.38 -32.88
N LYS A 42 38.46 32.99 -33.95
CA LYS A 42 37.02 32.97 -34.23
C LYS A 42 36.59 31.60 -34.73
N GLN A 43 37.44 30.97 -35.55
CA GLN A 43 37.26 29.59 -35.96
C GLN A 43 37.33 28.65 -34.75
N ALA A 44 38.26 28.87 -33.81
CA ALA A 44 38.38 28.04 -32.61
C ALA A 44 37.09 28.05 -31.78
N VAL A 45 36.49 29.21 -31.53
CA VAL A 45 35.20 29.31 -30.82
C VAL A 45 34.08 28.57 -31.55
N LYS A 46 34.05 28.65 -32.89
CA LYS A 46 33.06 27.94 -33.70
C LYS A 46 33.23 26.43 -33.60
N VAL A 47 34.45 25.93 -33.73
CA VAL A 47 34.76 24.49 -33.65
C VAL A 47 34.46 23.95 -32.26
N LEU A 48 34.84 24.69 -31.20
CA LEU A 48 34.52 24.33 -29.81
C LEU A 48 33.01 24.30 -29.54
N SER A 49 32.22 25.14 -30.21
CA SER A 49 30.75 25.11 -30.08
C SER A 49 30.11 23.86 -30.71
N GLU A 50 30.80 23.17 -31.62
CA GLU A 50 30.31 21.90 -32.20
C GLU A 50 30.47 20.72 -31.23
N ASN A 51 31.27 20.88 -30.17
CA ASN A 51 31.46 19.91 -29.08
C ASN A 51 31.84 18.49 -29.55
N LYS A 52 32.69 18.41 -30.59
CA LYS A 52 33.16 17.15 -31.20
C LYS A 52 34.50 16.66 -30.68
N HIS A 53 35.21 17.49 -29.93
CA HIS A 53 36.56 17.25 -29.43
C HIS A 53 36.54 16.82 -27.98
N ASP A 54 37.43 15.90 -27.65
CA ASP A 54 37.56 15.34 -26.32
C ASP A 54 38.38 16.22 -25.37
N ILE A 55 39.32 16.99 -25.91
CA ILE A 55 40.24 17.87 -25.17
C ILE A 55 40.68 19.01 -26.09
N CYS A 56 40.92 20.18 -25.52
CA CYS A 56 41.45 21.34 -26.22
C CYS A 56 42.77 21.78 -25.58
N LEU A 57 43.81 21.94 -26.40
CA LEU A 57 45.03 22.66 -26.05
C LEU A 57 44.93 24.04 -26.68
N LEU A 58 44.94 25.07 -25.85
CA LEU A 58 44.67 26.44 -26.27
C LEU A 58 45.86 27.32 -25.96
N ASP A 59 46.53 27.84 -26.99
CA ASP A 59 47.58 28.80 -26.76
C ASP A 59 47.03 30.13 -26.24
N TYR A 60 47.78 30.75 -25.35
CA TYR A 60 47.43 32.02 -24.75
C TYR A 60 47.56 33.19 -25.74
N ARG A 61 48.51 33.16 -26.68
CA ARG A 61 48.77 34.23 -27.64
C ARG A 61 48.30 33.79 -29.02
N LEU A 62 47.12 34.24 -29.44
CA LEU A 62 46.58 33.94 -30.77
C LEU A 62 46.52 35.22 -31.60
N GLY A 63 47.69 35.76 -31.91
CA GLY A 63 47.87 36.98 -32.70
C GLY A 63 47.21 38.21 -32.08
N ALA A 64 46.07 38.62 -32.64
CA ALA A 64 45.35 39.83 -32.24
C ALA A 64 44.33 39.61 -31.09
N SER A 65 44.20 38.39 -30.56
CA SER A 65 43.29 38.06 -29.46
C SER A 65 43.98 37.19 -28.42
N ASP A 66 43.55 37.27 -27.16
CA ASP A 66 44.05 36.44 -26.08
C ASP A 66 43.26 35.12 -26.00
N GLY A 67 43.96 34.01 -25.78
CA GLY A 67 43.35 32.68 -25.60
C GLY A 67 42.36 32.64 -24.43
N LEU A 68 42.51 33.54 -23.45
CA LEU A 68 41.56 33.69 -22.35
C LEU A 68 40.16 34.11 -22.83
N SER A 69 40.06 34.95 -23.86
CA SER A 69 38.77 35.32 -24.45
C SER A 69 38.11 34.14 -25.15
N VAL A 70 38.89 33.31 -25.85
CA VAL A 70 38.43 32.08 -26.50
C VAL A 70 37.91 31.09 -25.45
N LEU A 71 38.65 30.88 -24.36
CA LEU A 71 38.26 30.02 -23.23
C LEU A 71 36.90 30.43 -22.64
N LYS A 72 36.75 31.70 -22.27
CA LYS A 72 35.50 32.23 -21.71
C LYS A 72 34.32 32.05 -22.66
N GLN A 73 34.55 32.27 -23.95
CA GLN A 73 33.50 32.13 -24.96
C GLN A 73 33.15 30.66 -25.22
N ALA A 74 34.12 29.75 -25.22
CA ALA A 74 33.90 28.32 -25.38
C ALA A 74 33.08 27.73 -24.23
N ILE A 75 33.40 28.09 -22.99
CA ILE A 75 32.65 27.66 -21.79
C ILE A 75 31.23 28.23 -21.81
N LYS A 76 31.08 29.52 -22.17
CA LYS A 76 29.76 30.14 -22.32
C LYS A 76 28.91 29.47 -23.40
N ASN A 77 29.53 28.98 -24.45
CA ASN A 77 28.87 28.24 -25.55
C ASN A 77 28.62 26.76 -25.21
N GLY A 78 29.02 26.28 -24.03
CA GLY A 78 28.71 24.93 -23.55
C GLY A 78 29.67 23.83 -24.00
N PHE A 79 30.93 24.16 -24.33
CA PHE A 79 31.94 23.12 -24.56
C PHE A 79 32.16 22.29 -23.29
N SER A 80 32.07 20.97 -23.40
CA SER A 80 32.16 20.04 -22.26
C SER A 80 33.54 19.40 -22.08
N GLY A 81 34.46 19.55 -23.03
CA GLY A 81 35.80 18.98 -22.93
C GLY A 81 36.72 19.79 -22.01
N PRO A 82 37.73 19.17 -21.38
CA PRO A 82 38.79 19.89 -20.69
C PRO A 82 39.57 20.82 -21.65
N ILE A 83 39.85 22.04 -21.20
CA ILE A 83 40.73 22.99 -21.90
C ILE A 83 42.00 23.17 -21.06
N ILE A 84 43.15 22.90 -21.67
CA ILE A 84 44.47 23.15 -21.08
C ILE A 84 45.08 24.35 -21.80
N MET A 85 45.49 25.36 -21.03
CA MET A 85 46.13 26.55 -21.59
C MET A 85 47.63 26.32 -21.80
N LEU A 86 48.15 26.70 -22.96
CA LEU A 86 49.59 26.77 -23.24
C LEU A 86 50.06 28.23 -23.16
N THR A 87 51.16 28.51 -22.46
CA THR A 87 51.68 29.88 -22.31
C THR A 87 53.19 29.94 -22.47
N GLY A 88 53.71 30.97 -23.13
CA GLY A 88 55.15 31.17 -23.33
C GLY A 88 55.91 31.73 -22.11
N GLN A 89 55.21 32.30 -21.12
CA GLN A 89 55.83 32.91 -19.93
C GLN A 89 55.04 32.57 -18.66
N SER A 90 55.76 32.32 -17.56
CA SER A 90 55.18 32.14 -16.23
C SER A 90 54.71 33.49 -15.68
N ASN A 91 53.39 33.67 -15.54
CA ASN A 91 52.82 34.84 -14.90
C ASN A 91 51.65 34.39 -14.02
N GLU A 92 51.87 34.39 -12.71
CA GLU A 92 50.89 33.89 -11.72
C GLU A 92 49.51 34.55 -11.85
N ALA A 93 49.46 35.82 -12.25
CA ALA A 93 48.19 36.53 -12.45
C ALA A 93 47.39 36.00 -13.66
N LEU A 94 48.10 35.58 -14.73
CA LEU A 94 47.48 34.98 -15.91
C LEU A 94 47.07 33.53 -15.64
N ASP A 95 47.89 32.80 -14.89
CA ASP A 95 47.62 31.41 -14.52
C ASP A 95 46.36 31.31 -13.64
N SER A 96 46.23 32.21 -12.65
CA SER A 96 45.01 32.33 -11.84
C SER A 96 43.80 32.70 -12.70
N ALA A 97 43.94 33.68 -13.60
CA ALA A 97 42.85 34.11 -14.46
C ALA A 97 42.37 32.99 -15.41
N ALA A 98 43.27 32.11 -15.88
CA ALA A 98 42.92 30.97 -16.71
C ALA A 98 42.12 29.91 -15.93
N LEU A 99 42.55 29.58 -14.71
CA LEU A 99 41.82 28.64 -13.84
C LEU A 99 40.45 29.19 -13.43
N ASP A 100 40.38 30.48 -13.05
CA ASP A 100 39.13 31.16 -12.71
C ASP A 100 38.16 31.24 -13.90
N ALA A 101 38.70 31.34 -15.12
CA ALA A 101 37.92 31.31 -16.34
C ALA A 101 37.43 29.90 -16.73
N GLY A 102 37.89 28.85 -16.03
CA GLY A 102 37.45 27.47 -16.20
C GLY A 102 38.40 26.55 -16.96
N ALA A 103 39.68 26.94 -17.14
CA ALA A 103 40.70 26.00 -17.62
C ALA A 103 40.94 24.88 -16.59
N VAL A 104 41.24 23.68 -17.07
CA VAL A 104 41.49 22.51 -16.21
C VAL A 104 42.92 22.50 -15.69
N ASP A 105 43.86 22.97 -16.51
CA ASP A 105 45.28 23.08 -16.19
C ASP A 105 45.93 24.14 -17.10
N TYR A 106 47.15 24.55 -16.76
CA TYR A 106 47.98 25.42 -17.59
C TYR A 106 49.40 24.87 -17.69
N LEU A 107 50.04 25.09 -18.84
CA LEU A 107 51.38 24.61 -19.13
C LEU A 107 52.23 25.72 -19.72
N VAL A 108 53.39 25.94 -19.10
CA VAL A 108 54.37 26.91 -19.58
C VAL A 108 55.29 26.24 -20.61
N LYS A 109 55.25 26.67 -21.88
CA LYS A 109 55.99 26.12 -23.02
C LYS A 109 57.49 25.96 -22.74
N SER A 110 58.11 26.92 -22.05
CA SER A 110 59.54 26.89 -21.71
C SER A 110 59.92 25.83 -20.66
N GLU A 111 58.96 25.33 -19.89
CA GLU A 111 59.15 24.31 -18.85
C GLU A 111 58.48 22.98 -19.19
N MET A 112 58.02 22.81 -20.44
CA MET A 112 57.36 21.60 -20.89
C MET A 112 58.36 20.46 -21.00
N THR A 113 58.10 19.40 -20.26
CA THR A 113 58.74 18.09 -20.41
C THR A 113 57.68 17.08 -20.82
N THR A 114 58.07 16.04 -21.56
CA THR A 114 57.14 14.97 -22.00
C THR A 114 56.38 14.37 -20.82
N SER A 115 57.01 14.25 -19.63
CA SER A 115 56.37 13.73 -18.42
C SER A 115 55.34 14.68 -17.80
N ARG A 116 55.63 16.00 -17.75
CA ARG A 116 54.70 17.03 -17.25
C ARG A 116 53.49 17.17 -18.17
N PHE A 117 53.72 17.21 -19.49
CA PHE A 117 52.67 17.27 -20.50
C PHE A 117 51.76 16.04 -20.44
N ALA A 118 52.34 14.84 -20.39
CA ALA A 118 51.61 13.59 -20.26
C ALA A 118 50.74 13.56 -18.98
N ARG A 119 51.26 14.11 -17.87
CA ARG A 119 50.54 14.16 -16.60
C ARG A 119 49.32 15.09 -16.67
N ALA A 120 49.48 16.28 -17.26
CA ALA A 120 48.40 17.26 -17.40
C ALA A 120 47.25 16.70 -18.25
N ILE A 121 47.57 16.10 -19.41
CA ILE A 121 46.55 15.48 -20.27
C ILE A 121 45.85 14.31 -19.57
N ARG A 122 46.59 13.41 -18.91
CA ARG A 122 45.96 12.30 -18.15
C ARG A 122 45.05 12.80 -17.05
N TYR A 123 45.46 13.81 -16.30
CA TYR A 123 44.65 14.39 -15.24
C TYR A 123 43.38 15.04 -15.79
N ALA A 124 43.49 15.77 -16.89
CA ALA A 124 42.36 16.42 -17.55
C ALA A 124 41.33 15.41 -18.08
N LEU A 125 41.77 14.33 -18.73
CA LEU A 125 40.88 13.27 -19.20
C LEU A 125 40.25 12.48 -18.05
N ALA A 126 41.02 12.08 -17.05
CA ALA A 126 40.49 11.34 -15.90
C ALA A 126 39.46 12.14 -15.10
N ARG A 127 39.66 13.47 -14.97
CA ARG A 127 38.69 14.36 -14.33
C ARG A 127 37.37 14.43 -15.09
N ARG A 128 37.43 14.42 -16.44
CA ARG A 128 36.24 14.38 -17.30
C ARG A 128 35.48 13.06 -17.10
N ASP A 129 36.18 11.93 -17.14
CA ASP A 129 35.56 10.60 -17.00
C ASP A 129 34.81 10.48 -15.66
N VAL A 130 35.38 10.99 -14.57
CA VAL A 130 34.73 11.00 -13.24
C VAL A 130 33.50 11.89 -13.21
N GLU A 131 33.53 13.05 -13.86
CA GLU A 131 32.40 13.99 -13.88
C GLU A 131 31.27 13.47 -14.79
N ASP A 132 31.61 12.88 -15.94
CA ASP A 132 30.67 12.21 -16.85
C ASP A 132 29.97 11.05 -16.13
N GLU A 133 30.72 10.19 -15.44
CA GLU A 133 30.16 9.08 -14.65
C GLU A 133 29.23 9.59 -13.54
N ARG A 134 29.61 10.67 -12.85
CA ARG A 134 28.79 11.31 -11.82
C ARG A 134 27.49 11.87 -12.39
N LEU A 135 27.54 12.54 -13.55
CA LEU A 135 26.37 13.09 -14.23
C LEU A 135 25.41 11.99 -14.71
N GLU A 136 25.93 10.90 -15.26
CA GLU A 136 25.12 9.74 -15.64
C GLU A 136 24.42 9.11 -14.44
N ARG A 137 25.14 8.91 -13.32
CA ARG A 137 24.55 8.40 -12.07
C ARG A 137 23.44 9.32 -11.55
N LEU A 138 23.67 10.62 -11.50
CA LEU A 138 22.66 11.58 -11.05
C LEU A 138 21.41 11.60 -11.95
N LYS A 139 21.59 11.49 -13.27
CA LYS A 139 20.47 11.37 -14.21
C LYS A 139 19.68 10.08 -13.99
N ALA A 140 20.37 8.95 -13.84
CA ALA A 140 19.73 7.66 -13.58
C ALA A 140 18.96 7.65 -12.25
N GLU A 141 19.54 8.22 -11.18
CA GLU A 141 18.88 8.35 -9.88
C GLU A 141 17.66 9.28 -9.92
N ALA A 142 17.76 10.39 -10.65
CA ALA A 142 16.64 11.33 -10.82
C ALA A 142 15.49 10.70 -11.61
N GLU A 143 15.79 9.94 -12.68
CA GLU A 143 14.78 9.18 -13.43
C GLU A 143 14.08 8.13 -12.57
N ASN A 144 14.82 7.35 -11.78
CA ASN A 144 14.22 6.34 -10.90
C ASN A 144 13.33 6.97 -9.82
N ARG A 145 13.79 8.04 -9.16
CA ARG A 145 12.98 8.74 -8.15
C ARG A 145 11.71 9.35 -8.72
N SER A 146 11.75 9.83 -9.97
CA SER A 146 10.57 10.35 -10.68
C SER A 146 9.57 9.23 -10.98
N LYS A 147 10.05 8.07 -11.46
CA LYS A 147 9.22 6.88 -11.73
C LYS A 147 8.53 6.37 -10.46
N ASP A 148 9.24 6.28 -9.33
CA ASP A 148 8.66 5.79 -8.07
C ASP A 148 7.58 6.71 -7.51
N ARG A 149 7.82 8.03 -7.54
CA ARG A 149 6.80 9.02 -7.13
C ARG A 149 5.59 8.99 -8.04
N PHE A 150 5.81 8.82 -9.34
CA PHE A 150 4.74 8.71 -10.33
C PHE A 150 3.87 7.47 -10.08
N LEU A 151 4.47 6.31 -9.82
CA LEU A 151 3.72 5.07 -9.52
C LEU A 151 2.93 5.16 -8.21
N ALA A 152 3.52 5.73 -7.14
CA ALA A 152 2.83 5.93 -5.88
C ALA A 152 1.64 6.88 -6.01
N HIS A 153 1.83 7.99 -6.74
CA HIS A 153 0.76 8.97 -7.02
C HIS A 153 -0.33 8.36 -7.91
N LEU A 154 0.05 7.70 -9.02
CA LEU A 154 -0.88 6.98 -9.88
C LEU A 154 -1.72 5.98 -9.10
N SER A 155 -1.11 5.26 -8.16
CA SER A 155 -1.89 4.30 -7.39
C SER A 155 -2.93 4.97 -6.51
N HIS A 156 -2.63 6.12 -5.92
CA HIS A 156 -3.62 6.85 -5.14
C HIS A 156 -4.75 7.37 -6.05
N GLU A 157 -4.38 7.95 -7.19
CA GLU A 157 -5.31 8.50 -8.18
C GLU A 157 -6.17 7.43 -8.88
N LEU A 158 -5.69 6.20 -9.02
CA LEU A 158 -6.45 5.08 -9.57
C LEU A 158 -7.28 4.35 -8.51
N ARG A 159 -6.82 4.31 -7.26
CA ARG A 159 -7.54 3.66 -6.17
C ARG A 159 -8.85 4.38 -5.87
N THR A 160 -8.83 5.70 -5.74
CA THR A 160 -10.02 6.49 -5.38
C THR A 160 -11.21 6.28 -6.34
N PRO A 161 -11.08 6.46 -7.68
CA PRO A 161 -12.18 6.23 -8.59
C PRO A 161 -12.57 4.75 -8.67
N LEU A 162 -11.62 3.82 -8.53
CA LEU A 162 -11.91 2.39 -8.55
C LEU A 162 -12.71 1.96 -7.31
N SER A 163 -12.38 2.49 -6.13
CA SER A 163 -13.15 2.31 -4.90
C SER A 163 -14.56 2.88 -5.04
N SER A 164 -14.73 4.04 -5.70
CA SER A 164 -16.06 4.59 -5.99
C SER A 164 -16.84 3.73 -6.97
N VAL A 165 -16.23 3.24 -8.06
CA VAL A 165 -16.87 2.31 -9.01
C VAL A 165 -17.31 1.04 -8.30
N LEU A 166 -16.46 0.47 -7.46
CA LEU A 166 -16.80 -0.70 -6.64
C LEU A 166 -17.95 -0.39 -5.69
N GLY A 167 -17.90 0.74 -4.97
CA GLY A 167 -18.95 1.16 -4.03
C GLY A 167 -20.31 1.39 -4.72
N TYR A 168 -20.34 2.08 -5.87
CA TYR A 168 -21.59 2.27 -6.63
C TYR A 168 -22.10 0.98 -7.27
N THR A 169 -21.20 0.12 -7.77
CA THR A 169 -21.58 -1.21 -8.28
C THR A 169 -22.20 -2.05 -7.16
N GLU A 170 -21.60 -1.98 -5.97
CA GLU A 170 -22.10 -2.65 -4.78
C GLU A 170 -23.48 -2.09 -4.38
N LEU A 171 -23.67 -0.78 -4.27
CA LEU A 171 -24.99 -0.17 -4.01
C LEU A 171 -26.05 -0.56 -5.06
N LEU A 172 -25.67 -0.66 -6.33
CA LEU A 172 -26.58 -1.10 -7.41
C LEU A 172 -26.98 -2.57 -7.26
N MET A 173 -26.05 -3.44 -6.84
CA MET A 173 -26.34 -4.84 -6.52
C MET A 173 -27.32 -4.98 -5.34
N GLN A 174 -27.36 -4.00 -4.45
CA GLN A 174 -28.24 -3.96 -3.27
C GLN A 174 -29.65 -3.45 -3.55
N SER A 175 -29.85 -2.76 -4.68
CA SER A 175 -31.13 -2.17 -5.05
C SER A 175 -32.11 -3.20 -5.66
N ASP A 176 -33.43 -2.94 -5.55
CA ASP A 176 -34.49 -3.80 -6.15
C ASP A 176 -34.42 -3.87 -7.69
N PHE A 177 -33.62 -3.02 -8.33
CA PHE A 177 -33.27 -3.08 -9.76
C PHE A 177 -32.34 -4.28 -10.11
N SER A 178 -31.84 -5.02 -9.12
CA SER A 178 -30.80 -6.05 -9.27
C SER A 178 -31.19 -7.28 -10.08
N LYS A 179 -32.47 -7.71 -10.12
CA LYS A 179 -32.85 -8.99 -10.79
C LYS A 179 -32.56 -9.05 -12.29
N GLN A 180 -32.44 -7.91 -12.97
CA GLN A 180 -32.21 -7.85 -14.43
C GLN A 180 -30.74 -7.63 -14.81
N ALA A 181 -29.87 -7.21 -13.87
CA ALA A 181 -28.48 -6.84 -14.14
C ALA A 181 -27.45 -7.42 -13.14
N GLU A 182 -27.87 -8.39 -12.31
CA GLU A 182 -27.03 -9.00 -11.26
C GLU A 182 -25.73 -9.61 -11.82
N ASN A 183 -25.82 -10.24 -12.99
CA ASN A 183 -24.67 -10.83 -13.66
C ASN A 183 -23.68 -9.76 -14.13
N GLU A 184 -24.18 -8.69 -14.75
CA GLU A 184 -23.40 -7.57 -15.27
C GLU A 184 -22.71 -6.80 -14.13
N LEU A 185 -23.45 -6.52 -13.05
CA LEU A 185 -22.91 -5.87 -11.86
C LEU A 185 -21.88 -6.77 -11.15
N GLY A 186 -22.14 -8.07 -11.05
CA GLY A 186 -21.18 -9.03 -10.53
C GLY A 186 -19.89 -9.11 -11.36
N VAL A 187 -19.98 -8.96 -12.69
CA VAL A 187 -18.81 -8.87 -13.57
C VAL A 187 -18.03 -7.58 -13.33
N ILE A 188 -18.72 -6.42 -13.23
CA ILE A 188 -18.07 -5.13 -12.93
C ILE A 188 -17.36 -5.18 -11.57
N TYR A 189 -18.01 -5.74 -10.56
CA TYR A 189 -17.47 -5.86 -9.20
C TYR A 189 -16.23 -6.77 -9.15
N ARG A 190 -16.28 -7.96 -9.76
CA ARG A 190 -15.11 -8.86 -9.83
C ARG A 190 -13.94 -8.24 -10.59
N ASN A 191 -14.21 -7.56 -11.70
CA ASN A 191 -13.17 -6.86 -12.47
C ASN A 191 -12.57 -5.68 -11.69
N GLY A 192 -13.39 -4.95 -10.93
CA GLY A 192 -12.92 -3.87 -10.06
C GLY A 192 -12.02 -4.39 -8.93
N LYS A 193 -12.41 -5.49 -8.27
CA LYS A 193 -11.56 -6.15 -7.25
C LYS A 193 -10.26 -6.68 -7.86
N HIS A 194 -10.32 -7.24 -9.06
CA HIS A 194 -9.12 -7.68 -9.77
C HIS A 194 -8.17 -6.50 -10.07
N LEU A 195 -8.68 -5.39 -10.61
CA LEU A 195 -7.90 -4.18 -10.85
C LEU A 195 -7.26 -3.63 -9.57
N LEU A 196 -7.98 -3.66 -8.45
CA LEU A 196 -7.47 -3.19 -7.15
C LEU A 196 -6.32 -4.09 -6.66
N SER A 197 -6.44 -5.40 -6.85
CA SER A 197 -5.35 -6.34 -6.56
C SER A 197 -4.11 -6.04 -7.41
N LEU A 198 -4.30 -5.86 -8.72
CA LEU A 198 -3.18 -5.52 -9.62
C LEU A 198 -2.51 -4.21 -9.25
N LEU A 199 -3.29 -3.22 -8.85
CA LEU A 199 -2.79 -1.93 -8.40
C LEU A 199 -1.93 -2.07 -7.14
N ASN A 200 -2.39 -2.86 -6.17
CA ASN A 200 -1.64 -3.15 -4.95
C ASN A 200 -0.36 -3.95 -5.24
N ASP A 201 -0.39 -4.90 -6.18
CA ASP A 201 0.79 -5.66 -6.61
C ASP A 201 1.85 -4.75 -7.24
N VAL A 202 1.43 -3.81 -8.11
CA VAL A 202 2.32 -2.80 -8.71
C VAL A 202 2.91 -1.87 -7.65
N LEU A 203 2.12 -1.47 -6.65
CA LEU A 203 2.59 -0.68 -5.53
C LEU A 203 3.61 -1.41 -4.67
N ASP A 204 3.35 -2.68 -4.33
CA ASP A 204 4.27 -3.49 -3.55
C ASP A 204 5.61 -3.59 -4.31
N LEU A 205 5.60 -3.83 -5.62
CA LEU A 205 6.81 -3.80 -6.45
C LEU A 205 7.54 -2.45 -6.46
N SER A 206 6.81 -1.33 -6.52
CA SER A 206 7.42 0.00 -6.46
C SER A 206 8.05 0.28 -5.10
N LYS A 207 7.38 -0.08 -3.99
CA LYS A 207 7.93 0.05 -2.63
C LYS A 207 9.16 -0.82 -2.43
N ILE A 208 9.12 -2.03 -2.98
CA ILE A 208 10.24 -2.97 -3.04
C ILE A 208 11.43 -2.35 -3.77
N ALA A 209 11.24 -1.86 -5.00
CA ALA A 209 12.31 -1.32 -5.83
C ALA A 209 12.94 -0.05 -5.22
N ALA A 210 12.14 0.72 -4.47
CA ALA A 210 12.57 1.92 -3.77
C ALA A 210 13.21 1.66 -2.40
N ASP A 211 13.34 0.40 -1.98
CA ASP A 211 13.80 -0.03 -0.65
C ASP A 211 12.99 0.55 0.54
N LYS A 212 11.69 0.76 0.33
CA LYS A 212 10.75 1.35 1.31
C LYS A 212 9.79 0.35 1.94
N LEU A 213 9.95 -0.94 1.67
CA LEU A 213 9.11 -1.97 2.26
C LEU A 213 9.67 -2.35 3.64
N GLU A 214 8.97 -1.93 4.69
CA GLU A 214 9.22 -2.30 6.08
C GLU A 214 8.44 -3.58 6.43
N LEU A 215 9.11 -4.51 7.12
CA LEU A 215 8.49 -5.74 7.64
C LEU A 215 8.00 -5.51 9.07
N ASN A 216 6.76 -5.89 9.34
CA ASN A 216 6.16 -5.78 10.67
C ASN A 216 6.25 -7.14 11.38
N CYS A 217 7.46 -7.52 11.80
CA CYS A 217 7.68 -8.79 12.47
C CYS A 217 7.11 -8.79 13.90
N SER A 218 6.36 -9.85 14.24
CA SER A 218 5.84 -10.11 15.59
C SER A 218 5.93 -11.60 15.90
N ASP A 219 5.69 -11.96 17.16
CA ASP A 219 5.58 -13.37 17.56
C ASP A 219 4.25 -13.93 17.06
N VAL A 220 4.33 -14.95 16.20
CA VAL A 220 3.21 -15.52 15.46
C VAL A 220 3.09 -17.00 15.78
N ASN A 221 1.87 -17.45 16.07
CA ASN A 221 1.58 -18.88 16.21
C ASN A 221 1.52 -19.53 14.82
N LEU A 222 2.49 -20.39 14.52
CA LEU A 222 2.63 -21.03 13.21
C LEU A 222 1.47 -21.99 12.92
N ASP A 223 0.98 -22.73 13.92
CA ASP A 223 -0.15 -23.66 13.75
C ASP A 223 -1.41 -22.91 13.29
N SER A 224 -1.74 -21.80 13.96
CA SER A 224 -2.88 -20.98 13.57
C SER A 224 -2.71 -20.36 12.19
N LEU A 225 -1.54 -19.80 11.88
CA LEU A 225 -1.30 -19.19 10.58
C LEU A 225 -1.48 -20.21 9.44
N MET A 226 -0.93 -21.41 9.62
CA MET A 226 -1.02 -22.49 8.65
C MET A 226 -2.45 -23.03 8.54
N ALA A 227 -3.16 -23.18 9.66
CA ALA A 227 -4.56 -23.58 9.66
C ALA A 227 -5.44 -22.59 8.87
N ASP A 228 -5.20 -21.29 9.01
CA ASP A 228 -5.96 -20.28 8.28
C ASP A 228 -5.73 -20.35 6.77
N VAL A 229 -4.45 -20.38 6.36
CA VAL A 229 -4.06 -20.46 4.95
C VAL A 229 -4.60 -21.74 4.32
N PHE A 230 -4.46 -22.88 5.03
CA PHE A 230 -4.92 -24.16 4.55
C PHE A 230 -6.45 -24.20 4.39
N THR A 231 -7.20 -23.69 5.38
CA THR A 231 -8.67 -23.63 5.34
C THR A 231 -9.15 -22.80 4.16
N LEU A 232 -8.56 -21.62 3.98
CA LEU A 232 -8.86 -20.73 2.87
C LEU A 232 -8.62 -21.40 1.51
N MET A 233 -7.41 -21.93 1.30
CA MET A 233 -7.02 -22.51 0.02
C MET A 233 -7.74 -23.83 -0.30
N ARG A 234 -8.19 -24.55 0.73
CA ARG A 234 -8.98 -25.77 0.55
C ARG A 234 -10.34 -25.47 -0.07
N VAL A 235 -10.99 -24.36 0.26
CA VAL A 235 -12.25 -23.95 -0.37
C VAL A 235 -12.02 -23.74 -1.87
N SER A 236 -11.00 -22.96 -2.24
CA SER A 236 -10.63 -22.72 -3.63
C SER A 236 -10.26 -24.00 -4.39
N ALA A 237 -9.57 -24.94 -3.75
CA ALA A 237 -9.21 -26.22 -4.36
C ALA A 237 -10.46 -27.10 -4.59
N LEU A 238 -11.36 -27.18 -3.60
CA LEU A 238 -12.60 -27.96 -3.68
C LEU A 238 -13.55 -27.44 -4.76
N ASP A 239 -13.69 -26.11 -4.90
CA ASP A 239 -14.52 -25.51 -5.95
C ASP A 239 -14.02 -25.89 -7.37
N LYS A 240 -12.73 -26.20 -7.51
CA LYS A 240 -12.12 -26.71 -8.75
C LYS A 240 -12.04 -28.25 -8.81
N GLY A 241 -12.51 -28.96 -7.79
CA GLY A 241 -12.46 -30.43 -7.71
C GLY A 241 -11.07 -31.01 -7.42
N LEU A 242 -10.15 -30.22 -6.87
CA LEU A 242 -8.79 -30.64 -6.50
C LEU A 242 -8.70 -31.07 -5.03
N SER A 243 -7.75 -31.95 -4.72
CA SER A 243 -7.39 -32.28 -3.34
C SER A 243 -6.24 -31.39 -2.85
N LEU A 244 -6.37 -30.82 -1.65
CA LEU A 244 -5.30 -30.07 -0.98
C LEU A 244 -4.90 -30.81 0.30
N ARG A 245 -3.62 -31.17 0.44
CA ARG A 245 -3.07 -31.85 1.62
C ARG A 245 -1.98 -31.02 2.28
N PHE A 246 -1.85 -31.16 3.59
CA PHE A 246 -0.77 -30.56 4.36
C PHE A 246 -0.02 -31.60 5.18
N GLU A 247 1.30 -31.58 5.07
CA GLU A 247 2.17 -32.53 5.76
C GLU A 247 3.31 -31.80 6.48
N SER A 248 3.36 -31.92 7.80
CA SER A 248 4.53 -31.50 8.57
C SER A 248 5.56 -32.62 8.60
N LEU A 249 6.75 -32.41 8.04
CA LEU A 249 7.79 -33.46 7.94
C LEU A 249 8.47 -33.72 9.30
N GLN A 250 8.39 -32.77 10.23
CA GLN A 250 8.97 -32.87 11.57
C GLN A 250 8.25 -31.94 12.56
N PRO A 251 8.49 -32.05 13.88
CA PRO A 251 7.95 -31.09 14.83
C PRO A 251 8.45 -29.66 14.54
N LEU A 252 7.51 -28.76 14.27
CA LEU A 252 7.76 -27.36 13.93
C LEU A 252 7.63 -26.46 15.16
N PRO A 253 8.36 -25.33 15.23
CA PRO A 253 8.19 -24.35 16.30
C PRO A 253 6.77 -23.79 16.30
N LEU A 254 6.13 -23.78 17.47
CA LEU A 254 4.78 -23.22 17.63
C LEU A 254 4.75 -21.71 17.46
N ILE A 255 5.80 -21.00 17.88
CA ILE A 255 5.92 -19.55 17.80
C ILE A 255 7.13 -19.18 16.95
N VAL A 256 6.94 -18.27 15.99
CA VAL A 256 7.97 -17.75 15.10
C VAL A 256 7.90 -16.23 15.05
N ASN A 257 9.04 -15.54 14.92
CA ASN A 257 9.09 -14.08 14.84
C ASN A 257 9.17 -13.65 13.37
N ILE A 258 8.03 -13.30 12.77
CA ILE A 258 7.89 -13.03 11.34
C ILE A 258 6.76 -12.02 11.07
N ASP A 259 6.72 -11.47 9.85
CA ASP A 259 5.55 -10.73 9.37
C ASP A 259 4.48 -11.73 8.85
N ALA A 260 3.42 -11.94 9.65
CA ALA A 260 2.33 -12.86 9.33
C ALA A 260 1.60 -12.49 8.03
N THR A 261 1.47 -11.19 7.73
CA THR A 261 0.73 -10.71 6.55
C THR A 261 1.51 -11.07 5.29
N ARG A 262 2.82 -10.85 5.29
CA ARG A 262 3.68 -11.16 4.14
C ARG A 262 3.86 -12.65 3.94
N LEU A 263 4.01 -13.44 5.01
CA LEU A 263 4.05 -14.90 4.87
C LEU A 263 2.73 -15.45 4.29
N ARG A 264 1.59 -14.97 4.79
CA ARG A 264 0.27 -15.33 4.27
C ARG A 264 0.14 -14.99 2.78
N GLN A 265 0.57 -13.81 2.36
CA GLN A 265 0.57 -13.37 0.96
C GLN A 265 1.41 -14.31 0.08
N ILE A 266 2.62 -14.68 0.52
CA ILE A 266 3.50 -15.59 -0.22
C ILE A 266 2.83 -16.96 -0.41
N LEU A 267 2.34 -17.56 0.68
CA LEU A 267 1.73 -18.89 0.64
C LEU A 267 0.46 -18.91 -0.23
N ILE A 268 -0.43 -17.92 -0.08
CA ILE A 268 -1.64 -17.82 -0.89
C ILE A 268 -1.31 -17.66 -2.36
N ASN A 269 -0.32 -16.82 -2.72
CA ASN A 269 0.07 -16.63 -4.11
C ASN A 269 0.58 -17.92 -4.77
N ILE A 270 1.43 -18.68 -4.07
CA ILE A 270 2.00 -19.92 -4.61
C ILE A 270 0.91 -21.01 -4.69
N ILE A 271 0.08 -21.17 -3.65
CA ILE A 271 -0.99 -22.18 -3.64
C ILE A 271 -2.06 -21.86 -4.68
N ASN A 272 -2.44 -20.58 -4.86
CA ASN A 272 -3.37 -20.18 -5.91
C ASN A 272 -2.82 -20.47 -7.30
N ASN A 273 -1.51 -20.29 -7.53
CA ASN A 273 -0.88 -20.69 -8.79
C ASN A 273 -0.98 -22.22 -8.99
N ALA A 274 -0.69 -23.02 -7.96
CA ALA A 274 -0.86 -24.47 -8.02
C ALA A 274 -2.31 -24.88 -8.37
N ILE A 275 -3.31 -24.28 -7.71
CA ILE A 275 -4.74 -24.51 -7.99
C ILE A 275 -5.09 -24.07 -9.41
N LYS A 276 -4.58 -22.92 -9.86
CA LYS A 276 -4.87 -22.37 -11.18
C LYS A 276 -4.35 -23.26 -12.31
N PHE A 277 -3.14 -23.79 -12.19
CA PHE A 277 -2.46 -24.56 -13.25
C PHE A 277 -2.61 -26.09 -13.13
N THR A 278 -3.39 -26.55 -12.15
CA THR A 278 -3.80 -27.96 -12.02
C THR A 278 -5.26 -28.10 -12.40
N GLU A 279 -5.59 -28.94 -13.39
CA GLU A 279 -6.98 -29.18 -13.80
C GLU A 279 -7.62 -30.30 -12.97
N GLN A 280 -6.90 -31.39 -12.76
CA GLN A 280 -7.31 -32.54 -11.95
C GLN A 280 -6.09 -33.05 -11.18
N GLY A 281 -6.32 -33.53 -9.96
CA GLY A 281 -5.27 -34.10 -9.13
C GLY A 281 -5.22 -33.48 -7.74
N GLU A 282 -4.00 -33.35 -7.23
CA GLU A 282 -3.73 -32.95 -5.86
C GLU A 282 -2.61 -31.92 -5.77
N ILE A 283 -2.68 -31.16 -4.68
CA ILE A 283 -1.69 -30.17 -4.27
C ILE A 283 -1.27 -30.54 -2.86
N THR A 284 0.04 -30.63 -2.63
CA THR A 284 0.62 -31.00 -1.34
C THR A 284 1.47 -29.85 -0.81
N LEU A 285 1.16 -29.39 0.40
CA LEU A 285 1.92 -28.38 1.13
C LEU A 285 2.71 -29.08 2.25
N CYS A 286 4.04 -29.03 2.19
CA CYS A 286 4.90 -29.55 3.25
C CYS A 286 5.61 -28.42 4.00
N ALA A 287 5.92 -28.64 5.28
CA ALA A 287 6.71 -27.70 6.09
C ALA A 287 7.75 -28.43 6.96
N TRP A 288 8.94 -27.85 7.08
CA TRP A 288 10.05 -28.36 7.91
C TRP A 288 11.00 -27.24 8.35
N THR A 289 11.94 -27.54 9.25
CA THR A 289 13.07 -26.64 9.59
C THR A 289 14.41 -27.31 9.28
N GLU A 290 15.40 -26.51 8.88
CA GLU A 290 16.74 -27.02 8.57
C GLU A 290 17.80 -25.98 8.97
N PHE A 291 18.97 -26.44 9.41
CA PHE A 291 20.09 -25.56 9.72
C PHE A 291 20.85 -25.17 8.45
N VAL A 292 20.87 -23.89 8.12
CA VAL A 292 21.64 -23.30 7.02
C VAL A 292 22.58 -22.25 7.60
N SER A 293 23.90 -22.46 7.44
CA SER A 293 24.93 -21.50 7.91
C SER A 293 24.76 -21.08 9.38
N ASP A 294 24.64 -22.05 10.29
CA ASP A 294 24.42 -21.88 11.75
C ASP A 294 23.09 -21.20 12.16
N ARG A 295 22.14 -21.03 11.23
CA ARG A 295 20.79 -20.55 11.52
C ARG A 295 19.77 -21.63 11.21
N GLU A 296 18.79 -21.79 12.09
CA GLU A 296 17.66 -22.67 11.82
C GLU A 296 16.61 -21.91 11.00
N MET A 297 16.37 -22.37 9.78
CA MET A 297 15.48 -21.75 8.79
C MET A 297 14.18 -22.55 8.71
N LEU A 298 13.09 -21.86 8.38
CA LEU A 298 11.78 -22.48 8.15
C LEU A 298 11.56 -22.64 6.64
N PHE A 299 11.16 -23.84 6.23
CA PHE A 299 10.94 -24.21 4.84
C PHE A 299 9.49 -24.61 4.60
N PHE A 300 9.00 -24.30 3.41
CA PHE A 300 7.74 -24.81 2.88
C PHE A 300 7.95 -25.33 1.45
N SER A 301 7.26 -26.41 1.09
CA SER A 301 7.16 -26.83 -0.30
C SER A 301 5.71 -26.94 -0.74
N ILE A 302 5.39 -26.38 -1.90
CA ILE A 302 4.08 -26.46 -2.54
C ILE A 302 4.27 -27.25 -3.82
N GLU A 303 3.74 -28.47 -3.84
CA GLU A 303 3.84 -29.41 -4.95
C GLU A 303 2.47 -29.59 -5.60
N ASP A 304 2.39 -29.34 -6.90
CA ASP A 304 1.21 -29.53 -7.73
C ASP A 304 1.42 -30.65 -8.75
N SER A 305 0.32 -31.28 -9.17
CA SER A 305 0.30 -32.33 -10.20
C SER A 305 -0.13 -31.80 -11.58
N GLY A 306 0.01 -30.50 -11.81
CA GLY A 306 -0.46 -29.80 -13.00
C GLY A 306 0.45 -29.96 -14.23
N MET A 307 0.33 -29.01 -15.16
CA MET A 307 1.00 -29.09 -16.46
C MET A 307 2.54 -29.00 -16.40
N GLY A 308 3.10 -28.49 -15.29
CA GLY A 308 4.53 -28.23 -15.15
C GLY A 308 5.05 -27.10 -16.04
N ILE A 309 6.32 -26.73 -15.86
CA ILE A 309 6.94 -25.54 -16.48
C ILE A 309 8.15 -25.97 -17.33
N ALA A 310 8.19 -25.54 -18.58
CA ALA A 310 9.29 -25.78 -19.51
C ALA A 310 10.63 -25.21 -18.97
N PRO A 311 11.76 -25.93 -19.04
CA PRO A 311 13.04 -25.49 -18.46
C PRO A 311 13.49 -24.09 -18.89
N GLU A 312 13.28 -23.76 -20.17
CA GLU A 312 13.58 -22.43 -20.74
C GLU A 312 12.73 -21.29 -20.15
N LYS A 313 11.52 -21.60 -19.63
CA LYS A 313 10.60 -20.63 -19.03
C LYS A 313 10.77 -20.49 -17.51
N GLN A 314 11.46 -21.43 -16.84
CA GLN A 314 11.58 -21.46 -15.36
C GLN A 314 12.33 -20.26 -14.77
N ALA A 315 13.32 -19.70 -15.47
CA ALA A 315 14.01 -18.49 -15.00
C ALA A 315 13.19 -17.21 -15.25
N LEU A 316 12.25 -17.26 -16.20
CA LEU A 316 11.47 -16.09 -16.63
C LEU A 316 10.29 -15.83 -15.69
N ILE A 317 9.66 -16.85 -15.11
CA ILE A 317 8.47 -16.69 -14.25
C ILE A 317 8.70 -15.86 -12.98
N PHE A 318 9.96 -15.70 -12.55
CA PHE A 318 10.32 -14.89 -11.38
C PHE A 318 10.56 -13.42 -11.74
N LYS A 319 10.61 -13.07 -13.03
CA LYS A 319 10.78 -11.69 -13.48
C LYS A 319 9.42 -10.96 -13.51
N PRO A 320 9.38 -9.67 -13.15
CA PRO A 320 8.14 -8.89 -13.22
C PRO A 320 7.57 -8.85 -14.64
N PHE A 321 6.24 -8.94 -14.75
CA PHE A 321 5.47 -8.84 -16.01
C PHE A 321 5.69 -9.98 -17.03
N GLU A 322 6.47 -11.00 -16.69
CA GLU A 322 6.63 -12.17 -17.54
C GLU A 322 5.45 -13.13 -17.37
N GLN A 323 4.83 -13.50 -18.49
CA GLN A 323 3.75 -14.49 -18.54
C GLN A 323 4.12 -15.61 -19.52
N ILE A 324 3.88 -16.86 -19.12
CA ILE A 324 3.98 -18.00 -20.04
C ILE A 324 2.77 -17.94 -20.97
N ALA A 325 2.92 -17.28 -22.11
CA ALA A 325 1.90 -17.25 -23.15
C ALA A 325 1.95 -18.58 -23.93
N ASP A 326 0.97 -19.45 -23.69
CA ASP A 326 0.57 -20.47 -24.67
C ASP A 326 -0.81 -20.11 -25.21
N VAL A 327 -1.04 -20.42 -26.49
CA VAL A 327 -2.18 -19.94 -27.31
C VAL A 327 -3.55 -20.34 -26.75
N GLU A 328 -3.60 -21.28 -25.80
CA GLU A 328 -4.82 -21.83 -25.18
C GLU A 328 -5.18 -21.22 -23.80
N SER A 329 -4.30 -20.45 -23.15
CA SER A 329 -4.48 -19.99 -21.76
C SER A 329 -4.93 -18.53 -21.60
N ARG A 330 -5.34 -17.85 -22.68
CA ARG A 330 -5.80 -16.44 -22.65
C ARG A 330 -7.05 -16.20 -21.80
N ALA A 331 -7.75 -17.23 -21.37
CA ALA A 331 -8.97 -17.10 -20.58
C ALA A 331 -8.72 -16.80 -19.07
N VAL A 332 -7.49 -16.91 -18.56
CA VAL A 332 -7.24 -16.90 -17.09
C VAL A 332 -6.02 -16.03 -16.67
N GLY A 333 -5.63 -15.03 -17.45
CA GLY A 333 -4.40 -14.25 -17.19
C GLY A 333 -4.42 -13.43 -15.88
N GLY A 334 -3.39 -13.56 -15.04
CA GLY A 334 -3.09 -12.63 -13.93
C GLY A 334 -1.84 -11.81 -14.28
N ALA A 335 -1.56 -10.67 -13.63
CA ALA A 335 -0.56 -9.69 -14.10
C ALA A 335 0.90 -10.16 -14.19
N GLY A 336 1.25 -11.39 -13.79
CA GLY A 336 2.64 -11.87 -13.82
C GLY A 336 3.53 -11.22 -12.76
N LEU A 337 2.93 -10.67 -11.70
CA LEU A 337 3.67 -10.00 -10.62
C LEU A 337 3.81 -10.86 -9.36
N GLY A 338 2.92 -11.84 -9.16
CA GLY A 338 2.84 -12.60 -7.90
C GLY A 338 4.15 -13.29 -7.50
N LEU A 339 4.81 -14.02 -8.42
CA LEU A 339 6.07 -14.72 -8.12
C LEU A 339 7.26 -13.77 -7.95
N ALA A 340 7.30 -12.66 -8.71
CA ALA A 340 8.32 -11.63 -8.54
C ALA A 340 8.22 -10.97 -7.16
N ILE A 341 6.99 -10.66 -6.71
CA ILE A 341 6.73 -10.13 -5.36
C ILE A 341 7.13 -11.16 -4.30
N CYS A 342 6.80 -12.45 -4.47
CA CYS A 342 7.19 -13.50 -3.53
C CYS A 342 8.71 -13.59 -3.38
N THR A 343 9.45 -13.53 -4.50
CA THR A 343 10.91 -13.60 -4.51
C THR A 343 11.52 -12.47 -3.70
N GLU A 344 11.06 -11.24 -3.90
CA GLU A 344 11.57 -10.10 -3.14
C GLU A 344 11.19 -10.17 -1.66
N LEU A 345 9.92 -10.47 -1.34
CA LEU A 345 9.48 -10.55 0.05
C LEU A 345 10.30 -11.60 0.80
N LEU A 346 10.56 -12.75 0.19
CA LEU A 346 11.43 -13.78 0.77
C LEU A 346 12.87 -13.27 0.96
N ASN A 347 13.45 -12.56 0.00
CA ASN A 347 14.79 -11.97 0.15
C ASN A 347 14.85 -11.04 1.38
N ARG A 348 13.84 -10.18 1.58
CA ARG A 348 13.75 -9.30 2.76
C ARG A 348 13.51 -10.07 4.06
N MET A 349 12.80 -11.18 3.99
CA MET A 349 12.63 -12.14 5.10
C MET A 349 13.86 -13.07 5.28
N GLN A 350 15.01 -12.71 4.69
CA GLN A 350 16.27 -13.46 4.75
C GLN A 350 16.12 -14.91 4.26
N GLY A 351 15.31 -15.07 3.22
CA GLY A 351 14.87 -16.33 2.65
C GLY A 351 15.15 -16.45 1.16
N SER A 352 14.62 -17.50 0.53
CA SER A 352 14.76 -17.74 -0.91
C SER A 352 13.59 -18.57 -1.45
N ILE A 353 13.44 -18.58 -2.78
CA ILE A 353 12.51 -19.45 -3.50
C ILE A 353 13.27 -20.26 -4.54
N ALA A 354 12.95 -21.55 -4.64
CA ALA A 354 13.45 -22.47 -5.62
C ALA A 354 12.28 -23.19 -6.31
N LEU A 355 12.53 -23.71 -7.51
CA LEU A 355 11.56 -24.43 -8.32
C LEU A 355 12.18 -25.74 -8.82
N ASP A 356 11.44 -26.83 -8.66
CA ASP A 356 11.65 -28.08 -9.38
C ASP A 356 10.38 -28.37 -10.19
N SER A 357 10.48 -28.42 -11.52
CA SER A 357 9.31 -28.59 -12.39
C SER A 357 9.69 -29.25 -13.71
N ALA A 358 8.78 -30.06 -14.23
CA ALA A 358 8.91 -30.68 -15.54
C ALA A 358 7.54 -30.78 -16.23
N ILE A 359 7.51 -30.57 -17.54
CA ILE A 359 6.28 -30.63 -18.34
C ILE A 359 5.58 -31.99 -18.12
N GLY A 360 4.30 -31.94 -17.77
CA GLY A 360 3.43 -33.09 -17.52
C GLY A 360 3.64 -33.81 -16.18
N LYS A 361 4.54 -33.32 -15.32
CA LYS A 361 4.77 -33.87 -13.97
C LYS A 361 4.36 -32.93 -12.83
N GLY A 362 3.94 -31.71 -13.16
CA GLY A 362 3.62 -30.67 -12.18
C GLY A 362 4.83 -29.83 -11.76
N SER A 363 4.66 -29.05 -10.70
CA SER A 363 5.69 -28.14 -10.19
C SER A 363 5.80 -28.20 -8.68
N LYS A 364 7.03 -28.05 -8.17
CA LYS A 364 7.35 -27.99 -6.76
C LYS A 364 8.10 -26.70 -6.45
N PHE A 365 7.40 -25.77 -5.81
CA PHE A 365 8.00 -24.55 -5.29
C PHE A 365 8.50 -24.79 -3.87
N ILE A 366 9.77 -24.48 -3.60
CA ILE A 366 10.39 -24.61 -2.28
C ILE A 366 10.76 -23.21 -1.82
N ILE A 367 10.20 -22.76 -0.70
CA ILE A 367 10.51 -21.47 -0.10
C ILE A 367 11.19 -21.67 1.25
N SER A 368 12.11 -20.77 1.59
CA SER A 368 12.77 -20.69 2.88
C SER A 368 12.69 -19.28 3.43
N LEU A 369 12.63 -19.12 4.75
CA LEU A 369 12.68 -17.83 5.44
C LEU A 369 13.27 -17.97 6.84
N TYR A 370 13.78 -16.86 7.38
CA TYR A 370 14.31 -16.83 8.74
C TYR A 370 13.18 -16.58 9.75
N PRO A 371 12.85 -17.53 10.63
CA PRO A 371 11.71 -17.43 11.55
C PRO A 371 12.06 -16.70 12.88
N GLY A 372 13.20 -16.03 12.95
CA GLY A 372 13.77 -15.56 14.21
C GLY A 372 14.45 -16.67 15.02
N ASN A 373 14.75 -16.39 16.29
CA ASN A 373 15.44 -17.36 17.15
C ASN A 373 14.46 -18.41 17.71
N ILE A 374 14.47 -19.60 17.12
CA ILE A 374 13.58 -20.73 17.47
C ILE A 374 14.26 -21.85 18.28
N LYS A 375 15.44 -21.58 18.87
CA LYS A 375 16.23 -22.62 19.59
C LYS A 375 15.51 -23.22 20.80
N ASN A 376 14.78 -22.41 21.56
CA ASN A 376 14.11 -22.81 22.80
C ASN A 376 12.58 -22.72 22.71
N VAL A 377 12.04 -22.77 21.50
CA VAL A 377 10.59 -22.72 21.28
C VAL A 377 10.02 -24.14 21.31
N GLU A 378 8.85 -24.29 21.94
CA GLU A 378 8.11 -25.55 21.95
C GLU A 378 7.78 -26.00 20.51
N ARG A 379 7.98 -27.29 20.21
CA ARG A 379 7.77 -27.85 18.87
C ARG A 379 6.69 -28.89 18.89
N SER A 380 5.83 -28.87 17.87
CA SER A 380 4.77 -29.86 17.71
C SER A 380 4.63 -30.30 16.26
N LEU A 381 4.15 -31.52 16.05
CA LEU A 381 3.80 -31.99 14.71
C LEU A 381 2.46 -31.36 14.32
N LEU A 382 2.50 -30.38 13.42
CA LEU A 382 1.30 -29.77 12.89
C LEU A 382 0.50 -30.81 12.09
N ARG A 383 -0.75 -31.05 12.47
CA ARG A 383 -1.67 -31.96 11.77
C ARG A 383 -2.93 -31.19 11.39
N LEU A 384 -3.08 -30.90 10.11
CA LEU A 384 -4.25 -30.19 9.58
C LEU A 384 -5.33 -31.17 9.06
N ASP A 385 -5.24 -32.47 9.40
CA ASP A 385 -6.11 -33.54 8.92
C ASP A 385 -7.44 -33.70 9.69
N LEU A 386 -8.52 -33.41 8.97
CA LEU A 386 -9.82 -34.09 8.85
C LEU A 386 -10.15 -35.24 9.83
N THR A 387 -10.51 -34.91 11.07
CA THR A 387 -11.67 -35.56 11.72
C THR A 387 -12.50 -34.50 12.44
N PRO A 388 -13.84 -34.47 12.27
CA PRO A 388 -14.71 -33.61 13.09
C PRO A 388 -14.61 -33.92 14.60
N ASN A 389 -13.93 -35.02 14.97
CA ASN A 389 -13.74 -35.45 16.36
C ASN A 389 -12.39 -35.09 16.99
N MET A 390 -11.46 -34.44 16.26
CA MET A 390 -10.23 -33.89 16.86
C MET A 390 -10.35 -32.39 17.22
N GLN A 391 -11.52 -31.79 17.06
CA GLN A 391 -11.90 -30.45 17.57
C GLN A 391 -11.99 -30.37 19.11
N GLN A 392 -11.25 -31.19 19.86
CA GLN A 392 -11.23 -31.16 21.33
C GLN A 392 -9.84 -30.97 21.96
N LYS A 393 -8.79 -30.70 21.18
CA LYS A 393 -7.46 -30.33 21.71
C LYS A 393 -6.77 -29.35 20.76
N ASN A 394 -6.53 -28.07 21.04
CA ASN A 394 -6.88 -27.20 22.15
C ASN A 394 -7.19 -25.84 21.51
N ALA A 395 -8.46 -25.46 21.33
CA ALA A 395 -8.75 -24.04 21.49
C ALA A 395 -8.33 -23.69 22.93
N PRO A 396 -7.62 -22.56 23.18
CA PRO A 396 -7.22 -22.18 24.54
C PRO A 396 -8.43 -22.03 25.47
N CYS A 397 -9.64 -21.93 24.91
CA CYS A 397 -10.91 -21.93 25.62
C CYS A 397 -11.85 -23.03 25.08
N LYS A 398 -12.69 -23.57 25.98
CA LYS A 398 -13.87 -24.36 25.61
C LYS A 398 -15.09 -23.51 25.90
N VAL A 399 -15.83 -23.16 24.86
CA VAL A 399 -17.07 -22.39 24.94
C VAL A 399 -18.24 -23.24 24.48
N ASN A 400 -19.44 -22.91 24.96
CA ASN A 400 -20.68 -23.49 24.48
C ASN A 400 -21.65 -22.34 24.21
N GLY A 401 -22.28 -22.35 23.04
CA GLY A 401 -23.16 -21.27 22.60
C GLY A 401 -23.41 -21.36 21.10
N ARG A 402 -24.37 -20.57 20.61
CA ARG A 402 -24.70 -20.44 19.20
C ARG A 402 -24.25 -19.07 18.70
N VAL A 403 -23.42 -19.07 17.68
CA VAL A 403 -22.78 -17.88 17.15
C VAL A 403 -23.17 -17.70 15.68
N LEU A 404 -23.48 -16.47 15.30
CA LEU A 404 -23.73 -16.10 13.91
C LEU A 404 -22.50 -15.37 13.37
N VAL A 405 -21.93 -15.84 12.26
CA VAL A 405 -20.83 -15.16 11.57
C VAL A 405 -21.35 -14.52 10.30
N VAL A 406 -21.18 -13.20 10.21
CA VAL A 406 -21.68 -12.35 9.12
C VAL A 406 -20.50 -11.68 8.43
N ASP A 407 -20.26 -12.04 7.18
CA ASP A 407 -19.16 -11.48 6.36
C ASP A 407 -19.50 -11.73 4.89
N ASP A 408 -19.11 -10.86 3.95
CA ASP A 408 -19.42 -11.03 2.52
C ASP A 408 -18.44 -11.98 1.83
N LEU A 409 -17.18 -11.98 2.30
CA LEU A 409 -16.13 -12.86 1.83
C LEU A 409 -16.35 -14.25 2.40
N ARG A 410 -16.91 -15.14 1.58
CA ARG A 410 -17.17 -16.57 1.92
C ARG A 410 -16.01 -17.22 2.65
N ASP A 411 -14.81 -16.99 2.14
CA ASP A 411 -13.55 -17.47 2.64
C ASP A 411 -13.26 -17.06 4.08
N LEU A 412 -13.44 -15.77 4.40
CA LEU A 412 -13.25 -15.22 5.74
C LEU A 412 -14.39 -15.64 6.67
N ARG A 413 -15.63 -15.62 6.17
CA ARG A 413 -16.83 -16.11 6.86
C ARG A 413 -16.64 -17.56 7.35
N VAL A 414 -16.18 -18.43 6.46
CA VAL A 414 -15.91 -19.85 6.75
C VAL A 414 -14.72 -20.01 7.68
N LEU A 415 -13.64 -19.25 7.49
CA LEU A 415 -12.47 -19.26 8.38
C LEU A 415 -12.85 -18.91 9.83
N VAL A 416 -13.52 -17.78 10.04
CA VAL A 416 -13.96 -17.32 11.36
C VAL A 416 -14.92 -18.34 11.98
N GLY A 417 -15.86 -18.88 11.20
CA GLY A 417 -16.75 -19.94 11.68
C GLY A 417 -16.05 -21.23 12.06
N HIS A 418 -14.99 -21.62 11.34
CA HIS A 418 -14.18 -22.77 11.70
C HIS A 418 -13.43 -22.55 13.01
N MET A 419 -12.83 -21.38 13.22
CA MET A 419 -12.18 -21.04 14.50
C MET A 419 -13.18 -21.13 15.65
N ILE A 420 -14.36 -20.52 15.51
CA ILE A 420 -15.40 -20.53 16.55
C ILE A 420 -15.91 -21.96 16.82
N THR A 421 -16.11 -22.75 15.76
CA THR A 421 -16.54 -24.17 15.88
C THR A 421 -15.50 -25.00 16.61
N SER A 422 -14.21 -24.75 16.36
CA SER A 422 -13.10 -25.45 17.03
C SER A 422 -13.01 -25.17 18.54
N ALA A 423 -13.56 -24.04 18.99
CA ALA A 423 -13.70 -23.69 20.40
C ALA A 423 -14.92 -24.34 21.09
N GLY A 424 -15.79 -25.02 20.33
CA GLY A 424 -16.95 -25.77 20.83
C GLY A 424 -18.32 -25.11 20.63
N ALA A 425 -18.37 -23.89 20.06
CA ALA A 425 -19.62 -23.21 19.77
C ALA A 425 -20.24 -23.69 18.44
N LYS A 426 -21.57 -23.62 18.32
CA LYS A 426 -22.30 -23.89 17.07
C LYS A 426 -22.32 -22.63 16.22
N VAL A 427 -22.00 -22.74 14.94
CA VAL A 427 -21.93 -21.58 14.04
C VAL A 427 -22.99 -21.66 12.95
N ASP A 428 -23.71 -20.55 12.77
CA ASP A 428 -24.48 -20.26 11.57
C ASP A 428 -23.82 -19.11 10.79
N TYR A 429 -24.09 -19.04 9.48
CA TYR A 429 -23.46 -18.07 8.58
C TYR A 429 -24.47 -17.12 7.95
N ALA A 430 -24.10 -15.86 7.79
CA ALA A 430 -24.82 -14.91 6.95
C ALA A 430 -23.84 -14.13 6.06
N GLU A 431 -24.28 -13.76 4.86
CA GLU A 431 -23.45 -13.08 3.86
C GLU A 431 -23.55 -11.56 3.96
N HIS A 432 -24.55 -11.06 4.70
CA HIS A 432 -24.84 -9.64 4.89
C HIS A 432 -25.79 -9.40 6.07
N GLY A 433 -25.93 -8.14 6.48
CA GLY A 433 -26.74 -7.73 7.64
C GLY A 433 -28.22 -8.13 7.58
N LYS A 434 -28.84 -8.04 6.40
CA LYS A 434 -30.26 -8.40 6.22
C LYS A 434 -30.51 -9.89 6.46
N GLN A 435 -29.63 -10.76 5.97
CA GLN A 435 -29.72 -12.19 6.24
C GLN A 435 -29.45 -12.49 7.71
N ALA A 436 -28.56 -11.72 8.36
CA ALA A 436 -28.32 -11.84 9.79
C ALA A 436 -29.59 -11.51 10.60
N LEU A 437 -30.28 -10.41 10.28
CA LEU A 437 -31.57 -10.05 10.90
C LEU A 437 -32.64 -11.12 10.71
N GLU A 438 -32.80 -11.65 9.50
CA GLU A 438 -33.75 -12.73 9.22
C GLU A 438 -33.45 -13.99 10.05
N LYS A 439 -32.16 -14.36 10.15
CA LYS A 439 -31.73 -15.49 10.96
C LYS A 439 -31.99 -15.27 12.44
N VAL A 440 -31.71 -14.08 12.97
CA VAL A 440 -31.97 -13.74 14.38
C VAL A 440 -33.46 -13.74 14.68
N ARG A 441 -34.31 -13.16 13.82
CA ARG A 441 -35.77 -13.21 13.98
C ARG A 441 -36.32 -14.63 13.96
N ASN A 442 -35.85 -15.46 13.03
CA ASN A 442 -36.26 -16.86 12.94
C ASN A 442 -35.82 -17.65 14.18
N ALA A 443 -34.62 -17.38 14.70
CA ALA A 443 -34.10 -17.98 15.92
C ALA A 443 -34.93 -17.58 17.16
N GLN A 444 -35.26 -16.30 17.30
CA GLN A 444 -36.14 -15.77 18.36
C GLN A 444 -37.53 -16.41 18.33
N GLN A 445 -38.13 -16.54 17.15
CA GLN A 445 -39.44 -17.19 16.99
C GLN A 445 -39.42 -18.68 17.37
N GLN A 446 -38.27 -19.35 17.21
CA GLN A 446 -38.08 -20.75 17.56
C GLN A 446 -37.62 -20.94 19.02
N GLY A 447 -37.33 -19.86 19.76
CA GLY A 447 -36.80 -19.92 21.13
C GLY A 447 -35.36 -20.44 21.21
N ILE A 448 -34.56 -20.30 20.13
CA ILE A 448 -33.18 -20.77 20.04
C ILE A 448 -32.26 -19.62 19.61
N ASP A 449 -32.16 -18.60 20.47
CA ASP A 449 -31.40 -17.38 20.21
C ASP A 449 -29.91 -17.60 19.99
N TYR A 450 -29.27 -16.61 19.37
CA TYR A 450 -27.82 -16.55 19.25
C TYR A 450 -27.23 -15.86 20.49
N ASP A 451 -26.13 -16.41 21.00
CA ASP A 451 -25.40 -15.85 22.13
C ASP A 451 -24.46 -14.73 21.68
N ALA A 452 -23.93 -14.85 20.47
CA ALA A 452 -23.03 -13.86 19.87
C ALA A 452 -23.17 -13.76 18.35
N ILE A 453 -22.81 -12.59 17.81
CA ILE A 453 -22.72 -12.31 16.38
C ILE A 453 -21.35 -11.72 16.09
N PHE A 454 -20.57 -12.34 15.21
CA PHE A 454 -19.37 -11.74 14.64
C PHE A 454 -19.74 -11.13 13.29
N MET A 455 -19.57 -9.83 13.14
CA MET A 455 -20.14 -9.08 12.03
C MET A 455 -19.10 -8.19 11.40
N ASP A 456 -18.84 -8.40 10.12
CA ASP A 456 -18.09 -7.47 9.31
C ASP A 456 -18.80 -6.12 9.24
N ILE A 457 -18.03 -5.05 9.36
CA ILE A 457 -18.54 -3.69 9.26
C ILE A 457 -18.95 -3.38 7.82
N HIS A 458 -18.20 -3.88 6.85
CA HIS A 458 -18.38 -3.54 5.44
C HIS A 458 -18.86 -4.78 4.67
N MET A 459 -20.16 -4.86 4.43
CA MET A 459 -20.80 -5.95 3.70
C MET A 459 -21.82 -5.40 2.72
N PRO A 460 -22.10 -6.10 1.60
CA PRO A 460 -23.16 -5.71 0.70
C PRO A 460 -24.53 -5.88 1.37
N ILE A 461 -25.55 -5.27 0.78
CA ILE A 461 -26.99 -5.32 1.10
C ILE A 461 -27.37 -4.60 2.41
N MET A 462 -26.63 -4.86 3.48
CA MET A 462 -26.77 -4.16 4.75
C MET A 462 -25.45 -4.28 5.50
N GLY A 463 -24.82 -3.14 5.77
CA GLY A 463 -23.53 -3.09 6.45
C GLY A 463 -23.64 -3.48 7.93
N GLY A 464 -22.50 -3.77 8.55
CA GLY A 464 -22.48 -4.20 9.95
C GLY A 464 -23.00 -3.15 10.93
N LYS A 465 -22.73 -1.86 10.67
CA LYS A 465 -23.24 -0.75 11.51
C LYS A 465 -24.77 -0.69 11.51
N GLU A 466 -25.36 -0.70 10.31
CA GLU A 466 -26.82 -0.68 10.11
C GLU A 466 -27.48 -1.93 10.70
N ALA A 467 -26.89 -3.11 10.44
CA ALA A 467 -27.38 -4.37 10.96
C ALA A 467 -27.36 -4.41 12.49
N THR A 468 -26.31 -3.90 13.14
CA THR A 468 -26.22 -3.82 14.61
C THR A 468 -27.36 -2.98 15.18
N ILE A 469 -27.63 -1.80 14.62
CA ILE A 469 -28.73 -0.94 15.07
C ILE A 469 -30.06 -1.68 14.96
N GLU A 470 -30.34 -2.29 13.81
CA GLU A 470 -31.59 -3.02 13.59
C GLU A 470 -31.72 -4.26 14.48
N LEU A 471 -30.60 -4.97 14.75
CA LEU A 471 -30.55 -6.10 15.66
C LEU A 471 -30.90 -5.66 17.10
N ARG A 472 -30.37 -4.52 17.55
CA ARG A 472 -30.71 -3.95 18.85
C ARG A 472 -32.17 -3.50 18.92
N LYS A 473 -32.71 -2.87 17.87
CA LYS A 473 -34.13 -2.47 17.79
C LYS A 473 -35.09 -3.66 17.90
N ILE A 474 -34.74 -4.83 17.35
CA ILE A 474 -35.54 -6.05 17.49
C ILE A 474 -35.28 -6.80 18.80
N GLY A 475 -34.57 -6.19 19.75
CA GLY A 475 -34.35 -6.75 21.09
C GLY A 475 -33.28 -7.86 21.14
N PHE A 476 -32.34 -7.92 20.19
CA PHE A 476 -31.22 -8.82 20.33
C PHE A 476 -30.29 -8.35 21.46
N GLU A 477 -30.17 -9.13 22.54
CA GLU A 477 -29.33 -8.81 23.70
C GLU A 477 -27.94 -9.48 23.67
N GLY A 478 -27.73 -10.43 22.76
CA GLY A 478 -26.45 -11.14 22.61
C GLY A 478 -25.30 -10.21 22.19
N ALA A 479 -24.07 -10.67 22.38
CA ALA A 479 -22.91 -9.84 22.04
C ALA A 479 -22.77 -9.67 20.51
N ILE A 480 -22.46 -8.46 20.05
CA ILE A 480 -22.14 -8.19 18.64
C ILE A 480 -20.69 -7.71 18.56
N ILE A 481 -19.85 -8.47 17.89
CA ILE A 481 -18.41 -8.24 17.75
C ILE A 481 -18.15 -7.77 16.32
N ALA A 482 -17.56 -6.57 16.17
CA ALA A 482 -17.21 -6.04 14.87
C ALA A 482 -15.95 -6.70 14.30
N LEU A 483 -15.94 -7.07 13.02
CA LEU A 483 -14.75 -7.43 12.25
C LEU A 483 -14.40 -6.26 11.32
N THR A 484 -13.20 -5.68 11.43
CA THR A 484 -12.86 -4.44 10.70
C THR A 484 -11.44 -4.42 10.13
N ALA A 485 -11.24 -3.83 8.96
CA ALA A 485 -9.91 -3.65 8.36
C ALA A 485 -9.05 -2.54 9.03
N ALA A 486 -9.64 -1.69 9.88
CA ALA A 486 -8.95 -0.55 10.49
C ALA A 486 -9.22 -0.44 12.00
N THR A 487 -8.15 -0.41 12.80
CA THR A 487 -8.20 -0.12 14.24
C THR A 487 -7.40 1.15 14.55
N MET A 488 -7.99 2.32 14.32
CA MET A 488 -7.45 3.61 14.77
C MET A 488 -8.01 3.98 16.15
N LYS A 489 -7.26 4.80 16.91
CA LYS A 489 -7.76 5.38 18.17
C LYS A 489 -9.03 6.19 17.88
N GLY A 490 -10.17 5.75 18.40
CA GLY A 490 -11.48 6.38 18.20
C GLY A 490 -12.56 5.45 17.66
N ILE A 491 -12.20 4.51 16.77
CA ILE A 491 -13.14 3.58 16.12
C ILE A 491 -13.85 2.67 17.14
N HIS A 492 -13.15 2.27 18.20
CA HIS A 492 -13.75 1.45 19.26
C HIS A 492 -14.89 2.17 19.99
N ASN A 493 -14.73 3.47 20.27
CA ASN A 493 -15.76 4.26 20.94
C ASN A 493 -16.95 4.50 20.01
N GLU A 494 -16.68 4.75 18.73
CA GLU A 494 -17.70 4.91 17.69
C GLU A 494 -18.55 3.64 17.53
N LEU A 495 -17.92 2.47 17.41
CA LEU A 495 -18.65 1.20 17.24
C LEU A 495 -19.37 0.79 18.52
N SER A 496 -18.78 1.04 19.69
CA SER A 496 -19.45 0.79 20.97
C SER A 496 -20.74 1.60 21.10
N ALA A 497 -20.75 2.86 20.63
CA ALA A 497 -21.93 3.72 20.64
C ALA A 497 -23.08 3.20 19.75
N LEU A 498 -22.75 2.43 18.70
CA LEU A 498 -23.73 1.81 17.80
C LEU A 498 -24.29 0.48 18.33
N GLY A 499 -23.80 0.01 19.48
CA GLY A 499 -24.26 -1.23 20.11
C GLY A 499 -23.36 -2.46 19.90
N PHE A 500 -22.16 -2.28 19.34
CA PHE A 500 -21.13 -3.33 19.33
C PHE A 500 -20.51 -3.49 20.73
N ASN A 501 -20.19 -4.72 21.10
CA ASN A 501 -19.60 -5.05 22.39
C ASN A 501 -18.07 -5.14 22.34
N ASN A 502 -17.50 -5.46 21.17
CA ASN A 502 -16.06 -5.57 20.98
C ASN A 502 -15.69 -5.41 19.49
N VAL A 503 -14.40 -5.26 19.20
CA VAL A 503 -13.86 -5.06 17.84
C VAL A 503 -12.63 -5.95 17.62
N ILE A 504 -12.59 -6.64 16.49
CA ILE A 504 -11.48 -7.48 16.05
C ILE A 504 -11.00 -6.96 14.68
N ALA A 505 -9.69 -6.73 14.57
CA ALA A 505 -9.06 -6.32 13.33
C ALA A 505 -9.00 -7.48 12.32
N LYS A 506 -9.12 -7.16 11.03
CA LYS A 506 -8.80 -8.03 9.90
C LYS A 506 -7.35 -7.74 9.46
N PRO A 507 -6.49 -8.76 9.22
CA PRO A 507 -6.80 -10.19 9.26
C PRO A 507 -7.07 -10.68 10.68
N VAL A 508 -8.09 -11.56 10.82
CA VAL A 508 -8.57 -12.03 12.13
C VAL A 508 -7.47 -12.84 12.82
N ASP A 509 -6.96 -12.31 13.93
CA ASP A 509 -6.02 -13.01 14.80
C ASP A 509 -6.81 -14.03 15.66
N SER A 510 -6.41 -15.29 15.60
CA SER A 510 -7.09 -16.38 16.29
C SER A 510 -7.02 -16.23 17.82
N ASN A 511 -5.93 -15.70 18.39
CA ASN A 511 -5.81 -15.51 19.83
C ASN A 511 -6.80 -14.43 20.32
N LEU A 512 -6.89 -13.31 19.59
CA LEU A 512 -7.86 -12.25 19.88
C LEU A 512 -9.29 -12.77 19.73
N LEU A 513 -9.55 -13.58 18.71
CA LEU A 513 -10.86 -14.21 18.51
C LEU A 513 -11.20 -15.16 19.67
N TYR A 514 -10.30 -16.04 20.09
CA TYR A 514 -10.54 -16.97 21.19
C TYR A 514 -10.71 -16.27 22.54
N GLN A 515 -9.95 -15.20 22.81
CA GLN A 515 -10.14 -14.35 23.98
C GLN A 515 -11.53 -13.71 23.96
N CYS A 516 -11.91 -13.11 22.83
CA CYS A 516 -13.22 -12.49 22.68
C CYS A 516 -14.36 -13.51 22.83
N LEU A 517 -14.22 -14.70 22.25
CA LEU A 517 -15.18 -15.79 22.43
C LEU A 517 -15.27 -16.23 23.89
N GLN A 518 -14.14 -16.35 24.58
CA GLN A 518 -14.12 -16.75 25.98
C GLN A 518 -14.82 -15.70 26.85
N ASP A 519 -14.52 -14.41 26.66
CA ASP A 519 -15.14 -13.33 27.43
C ASP A 519 -16.65 -13.23 27.17
N THR A 520 -17.06 -13.51 25.93
CA THR A 520 -18.45 -13.41 25.48
C THR A 520 -19.29 -14.61 25.93
N LEU A 521 -18.77 -15.83 25.79
CA LEU A 521 -19.55 -17.08 25.95
C LEU A 521 -19.27 -17.82 27.27
N SER A 522 -18.19 -17.52 28.00
CA SER A 522 -17.88 -18.21 29.27
C SER A 522 -18.60 -17.61 30.47
N LYS A 523 -19.12 -16.38 30.34
CA LYS A 523 -19.98 -15.79 31.36
C LYS A 523 -21.39 -16.33 31.19
N ASN A 524 -21.68 -17.42 31.88
CA ASN A 524 -23.05 -17.86 32.18
C ASN A 524 -23.78 -16.91 33.17
N ASN A 525 -23.35 -15.65 33.22
CA ASN A 525 -24.04 -14.57 33.90
C ASN A 525 -24.69 -13.75 32.82
N LYS A 526 -26.03 -13.65 32.88
CA LYS A 526 -26.72 -12.42 32.54
C LYS A 526 -25.79 -11.27 32.89
N ILE A 527 -25.30 -10.53 31.91
CA ILE A 527 -24.57 -9.28 32.16
C ILE A 527 -25.63 -8.33 32.70
N ALA A 528 -25.86 -8.44 34.00
CA ALA A 528 -26.38 -7.40 34.85
C ALA A 528 -25.27 -6.34 34.94
N ASP A 529 -25.19 -5.56 33.88
CA ASP A 529 -24.87 -4.13 33.86
C ASP A 529 -25.32 -3.65 32.47
N VAL A 530 -26.62 -3.83 32.25
CA VAL A 530 -27.36 -3.13 31.21
C VAL A 530 -27.43 -1.69 31.69
N LEU A 531 -26.57 -0.82 31.15
CA LEU A 531 -27.01 0.54 30.84
C LEU A 531 -28.18 0.36 29.88
N ILE A 532 -29.38 0.36 30.47
CA ILE A 532 -30.65 0.34 29.76
C ILE A 532 -30.54 1.52 28.78
N PRO A 533 -30.53 1.31 27.46
CA PRO A 533 -30.82 2.41 26.54
C PRO A 533 -32.20 2.90 26.97
N PRO A 534 -32.37 4.18 27.33
CA PRO A 534 -33.66 4.67 27.79
C PRO A 534 -34.71 4.22 26.77
N GLU A 535 -35.83 3.68 27.25
CA GLU A 535 -36.98 3.34 26.41
C GLU A 535 -37.13 4.47 25.39
N VAL A 536 -36.99 4.14 24.10
CA VAL A 536 -37.23 5.08 23.00
C VAL A 536 -38.71 5.40 23.03
N THR A 537 -39.08 6.31 23.92
CA THR A 537 -40.27 7.13 23.76
C THR A 537 -40.12 7.76 22.39
N HIS A 538 -41.05 7.47 21.48
CA HIS A 538 -41.15 8.16 20.20
C HIS A 538 -41.34 9.65 20.49
N SER A 539 -40.23 10.36 20.66
CA SER A 539 -40.22 11.80 20.72
C SER A 539 -40.43 12.26 19.29
N ASN A 540 -41.42 13.13 19.08
CA ASN A 540 -41.73 13.70 17.77
C ASN A 540 -40.70 14.79 17.40
N THR A 541 -39.45 14.63 17.85
CA THR A 541 -38.40 15.66 17.85
C THR A 541 -37.65 15.60 16.53
N ARG A 542 -37.57 16.76 15.86
CA ARG A 542 -36.98 16.88 14.52
C ARG A 542 -35.76 17.77 14.56
N PHE A 543 -34.59 17.24 14.19
CA PHE A 543 -33.34 18.00 14.10
C PHE A 543 -32.93 18.22 12.64
N LEU A 544 -32.32 19.37 12.36
CA LEU A 544 -31.66 19.66 11.10
C LEU A 544 -30.14 19.67 11.34
N LEU A 545 -29.41 18.76 10.71
CA LEU A 545 -27.96 18.66 10.78
C LEU A 545 -27.33 19.34 9.56
N VAL A 546 -26.43 20.29 9.79
CA VAL A 546 -25.68 20.98 8.74
C VAL A 546 -24.20 20.59 8.82
N GLU A 547 -23.76 19.71 7.94
CA GLU A 547 -22.41 19.13 7.90
C GLU A 547 -22.04 18.87 6.43
N ASP A 548 -20.85 19.29 6.01
CA ASP A 548 -20.37 19.21 4.62
C ASP A 548 -19.69 17.88 4.30
N ASP A 549 -19.10 17.24 5.31
CA ASP A 549 -18.58 15.87 5.23
C ASP A 549 -19.75 14.86 5.26
N ALA A 550 -19.96 14.17 4.14
CA ALA A 550 -21.07 13.22 3.97
C ALA A 550 -21.00 12.04 4.94
N ASP A 551 -19.79 11.56 5.27
CA ASP A 551 -19.60 10.44 6.19
C ASP A 551 -19.92 10.88 7.62
N ALA A 552 -19.42 12.06 8.04
CA ALA A 552 -19.71 12.63 9.36
C ALA A 552 -21.20 12.98 9.53
N ALA A 553 -21.83 13.49 8.46
CA ALA A 553 -23.25 13.82 8.44
C ALA A 553 -24.10 12.57 8.62
N GLN A 554 -23.79 11.51 7.86
CA GLN A 554 -24.50 10.24 7.95
C GLN A 554 -24.32 9.56 9.31
N ILE A 555 -23.11 9.57 9.88
CA ILE A 555 -22.85 9.01 11.22
C ILE A 555 -23.65 9.77 12.29
N THR A 556 -23.62 11.10 12.25
CA THR A 556 -24.33 11.93 13.24
C THR A 556 -25.84 11.77 13.11
N GLN A 557 -26.35 11.66 11.88
CA GLN A 557 -27.76 11.33 11.61
C GLN A 557 -28.13 9.98 12.21
N LEU A 558 -27.34 8.93 11.95
CA LEU A 558 -27.59 7.58 12.49
C LEU A 558 -27.59 7.56 14.02
N LEU A 559 -26.68 8.29 14.67
CA LEU A 559 -26.65 8.41 16.13
C LEU A 559 -27.89 9.12 16.67
N LEU A 560 -28.32 10.22 16.06
CA LEU A 560 -29.54 10.95 16.44
C LEU A 560 -30.80 10.10 16.23
N GLU A 561 -30.89 9.39 15.11
CA GLU A 561 -32.00 8.47 14.82
C GLU A 561 -32.03 7.29 15.79
N SER A 562 -30.88 6.80 16.24
CA SER A 562 -30.81 5.77 17.29
C SER A 562 -31.37 6.24 18.64
N LEU A 563 -31.37 7.55 18.89
CA LEU A 563 -31.97 8.18 20.05
C LEU A 563 -33.45 8.56 19.83
N GLY A 564 -34.04 8.20 18.68
CA GLY A 564 -35.44 8.49 18.37
C GLY A 564 -35.71 9.90 17.85
N VAL A 565 -34.70 10.59 17.30
CA VAL A 565 -34.84 11.92 16.68
C VAL A 565 -34.91 11.78 15.16
N GLU A 566 -35.94 12.36 14.52
CA GLU A 566 -36.00 12.47 13.06
C GLU A 566 -34.99 13.53 12.61
N THR A 567 -34.00 13.14 11.81
CA THR A 567 -32.90 14.04 11.44
C THR A 567 -32.86 14.26 9.94
N HIS A 568 -32.80 15.52 9.51
CA HIS A 568 -32.60 15.90 8.12
C HIS A 568 -31.20 16.50 7.92
N ILE A 569 -30.54 16.17 6.81
CA ILE A 569 -29.19 16.66 6.50
C ILE A 569 -29.24 17.82 5.51
N ALA A 570 -28.48 18.87 5.79
CA ALA A 570 -28.09 19.91 4.86
C ALA A 570 -26.56 19.89 4.69
N SER A 571 -26.09 19.84 3.44
CA SER A 571 -24.67 19.76 3.11
C SER A 571 -23.94 21.11 3.03
N SER A 572 -24.67 22.23 3.21
CA SER A 572 -24.12 23.58 3.06
C SER A 572 -25.01 24.64 3.72
N TYR A 573 -24.49 25.86 3.84
CA TYR A 573 -25.22 27.03 4.30
C TYR A 573 -26.47 27.30 3.46
N GLU A 574 -26.33 27.37 2.14
CA GLU A 574 -27.45 27.63 1.22
C GLU A 574 -28.49 26.50 1.25
N HIS A 575 -28.04 25.25 1.35
CA HIS A 575 -28.92 24.08 1.44
C HIS A 575 -29.76 24.14 2.73
N CYS A 576 -29.16 24.49 3.86
CA CYS A 576 -29.88 24.69 5.13
C CYS A 576 -30.99 25.74 4.99
N LEU A 577 -30.69 26.89 4.38
CA LEU A 577 -31.70 27.94 4.16
C LEU A 577 -32.80 27.51 3.20
N ALA A 578 -32.49 26.70 2.17
CA ALA A 578 -33.50 26.17 1.25
C ALA A 578 -34.48 25.22 1.97
N ILE A 579 -33.97 24.39 2.89
CA ILE A 579 -34.80 23.52 3.73
C ILE A 579 -35.68 24.37 4.66
N LEU A 580 -35.10 25.31 5.40
CA LEU A 580 -35.83 26.16 6.36
C LEU A 580 -36.86 27.10 5.69
N LYS A 581 -36.70 27.42 4.40
CA LYS A 581 -37.74 28.12 3.62
C LYS A 581 -38.94 27.24 3.28
N THR A 582 -38.71 25.93 3.14
CA THR A 582 -39.72 24.96 2.73
C THR A 582 -40.46 24.36 3.93
N ASP A 583 -39.71 23.96 4.95
CA ASP A 583 -40.20 23.41 6.21
C ASP A 583 -39.31 23.94 7.33
N ALA A 584 -39.89 24.67 8.28
CA ALA A 584 -39.19 25.22 9.43
C ALA A 584 -39.56 24.51 10.75
N ASN A 585 -40.27 23.38 10.67
CA ASN A 585 -40.73 22.63 11.83
C ASN A 585 -39.64 21.70 12.38
N TYR A 586 -38.59 22.29 12.94
CA TYR A 586 -37.52 21.61 13.66
C TYR A 586 -37.38 22.16 15.08
N ASP A 587 -36.92 21.32 16.00
CA ASP A 587 -36.66 21.70 17.39
C ASP A 587 -35.25 22.29 17.54
N LYS A 588 -34.27 21.69 16.85
CA LYS A 588 -32.86 22.11 16.90
C LYS A 588 -32.20 22.05 15.52
N VAL A 589 -31.20 22.92 15.32
CA VAL A 589 -30.25 22.82 14.21
C VAL A 589 -28.85 22.62 14.76
N LEU A 590 -28.19 21.57 14.31
CA LEU A 590 -26.78 21.29 14.58
C LEU A 590 -25.97 21.85 13.41
N LEU A 591 -25.00 22.70 13.71
CA LEU A 591 -24.26 23.48 12.72
C LEU A 591 -22.78 23.17 12.84
N ASP A 592 -22.17 22.59 11.81
CA ASP A 592 -20.71 22.60 11.71
C ASP A 592 -20.22 24.04 11.54
N MET A 593 -19.08 24.36 12.15
CA MET A 593 -18.44 25.67 12.07
C MET A 593 -17.89 25.96 10.68
N ASN A 594 -17.38 24.95 9.99
CA ASN A 594 -16.72 25.08 8.70
C ASN A 594 -17.65 24.53 7.61
N LEU A 595 -18.37 25.42 6.93
CA LEU A 595 -19.19 25.05 5.78
C LEU A 595 -18.51 25.55 4.49
N PRO A 596 -18.72 24.88 3.35
CA PRO A 596 -18.04 25.21 2.10
C PRO A 596 -18.40 26.60 1.56
N ASP A 597 -19.55 27.14 1.93
CA ASP A 597 -20.17 28.36 1.44
C ASP A 597 -20.36 29.45 2.52
N GLY A 598 -19.89 29.22 3.75
CA GLY A 598 -19.97 30.20 4.85
C GLY A 598 -19.51 29.63 6.20
N SER A 599 -19.60 30.43 7.26
CA SER A 599 -19.36 29.92 8.62
C SER A 599 -20.65 29.48 9.29
N GLY A 600 -20.59 28.39 10.06
CA GLY A 600 -21.68 27.96 10.95
C GLY A 600 -22.12 29.05 11.94
N LEU A 601 -21.22 29.94 12.35
CA LEU A 601 -21.57 31.08 13.22
C LEU A 601 -22.40 32.14 12.49
N ASP A 602 -22.10 32.40 11.21
CA ASP A 602 -22.87 33.31 10.39
C ASP A 602 -24.27 32.72 10.09
N LEU A 603 -24.34 31.40 9.93
CA LEU A 603 -25.60 30.67 9.76
C LEU A 603 -26.42 30.72 11.05
N ALA A 604 -25.80 30.51 12.21
CA ALA A 604 -26.45 30.65 13.50
C ALA A 604 -27.04 32.06 13.70
N ASN A 605 -26.32 33.12 13.27
CA ASN A 605 -26.82 34.49 13.32
C ASN A 605 -28.02 34.70 12.37
N HIS A 606 -27.96 34.15 11.15
CA HIS A 606 -29.06 34.22 10.19
C HIS A 606 -30.33 33.52 10.73
N ILE A 607 -30.16 32.32 11.29
CA ILE A 607 -31.23 31.54 11.93
C ILE A 607 -31.79 32.30 13.13
N LYS A 608 -30.96 32.93 13.95
CA LYS A 608 -31.42 33.74 15.09
C LYS A 608 -32.34 34.89 14.64
N GLN A 609 -32.02 35.56 13.53
CA GLN A 609 -32.80 36.71 13.03
C GLN A 609 -34.12 36.29 12.38
N HIS A 610 -34.14 35.19 11.60
CA HIS A 610 -35.28 34.81 10.77
C HIS A 610 -36.12 33.66 11.36
N TYR A 611 -35.53 32.82 12.22
CA TYR A 611 -36.14 31.63 12.84
C TYR A 611 -35.84 31.59 14.35
N PRO A 612 -36.27 32.60 15.14
CA PRO A 612 -35.83 32.79 16.53
C PRO A 612 -36.23 31.65 17.49
N LYS A 613 -37.28 30.89 17.15
CA LYS A 613 -37.75 29.74 17.95
C LYS A 613 -36.88 28.50 17.82
N LEU A 614 -36.08 28.41 16.77
CA LEU A 614 -35.28 27.24 16.44
C LEU A 614 -33.98 27.27 17.25
N LYS A 615 -33.75 26.26 18.08
CA LYS A 615 -32.55 26.24 18.91
C LYS A 615 -31.33 25.86 18.09
N ARG A 616 -30.18 26.41 18.45
CA ARG A 616 -28.94 26.31 17.67
C ARG A 616 -27.87 25.62 18.49
N VAL A 617 -27.28 24.59 17.93
CA VAL A 617 -26.18 23.83 18.51
C VAL A 617 -25.00 23.93 17.55
N ILE A 618 -23.81 24.26 18.06
CA ILE A 618 -22.60 24.27 17.23
C ILE A 618 -21.86 22.96 17.41
N VAL A 619 -21.43 22.35 16.31
CA VAL A 619 -20.50 21.22 16.28
C VAL A 619 -19.14 21.75 15.82
N SER A 620 -18.08 21.55 16.61
CA SER A 620 -16.77 22.11 16.30
C SER A 620 -15.61 21.26 16.78
N GLY A 621 -14.48 21.27 16.09
CA GLY A 621 -13.22 20.69 16.56
C GLY A 621 -12.51 21.51 17.65
N MET A 622 -12.96 22.75 17.92
CA MET A 622 -12.39 23.65 18.93
C MET A 622 -13.48 24.47 19.60
N GLU A 623 -13.30 24.82 20.89
CA GLU A 623 -14.27 25.67 21.58
C GLU A 623 -14.37 27.07 20.93
N PRO A 624 -15.55 27.48 20.44
CA PRO A 624 -15.75 28.81 19.89
C PRO A 624 -15.62 29.89 20.96
N ASP A 625 -15.38 31.14 20.53
CA ASP A 625 -15.27 32.29 21.45
C ASP A 625 -16.55 32.44 22.32
N PRO A 626 -16.42 32.38 23.66
CA PRO A 626 -17.56 32.43 24.58
C PRO A 626 -18.38 33.73 24.47
N VAL A 627 -17.77 34.83 24.01
CA VAL A 627 -18.50 36.08 23.77
C VAL A 627 -19.50 35.93 22.62
N LYS A 628 -19.09 35.25 21.54
CA LYS A 628 -19.96 35.01 20.36
C LYS A 628 -21.06 34.00 20.67
N ILE A 629 -20.76 32.95 21.43
CA ILE A 629 -21.76 31.95 21.88
C ILE A 629 -22.91 32.63 22.63
N LYS A 630 -22.58 33.53 23.57
CA LYS A 630 -23.56 34.27 24.37
C LYS A 630 -24.36 35.28 23.53
N GLN A 631 -23.72 35.95 22.56
CA GLN A 631 -24.40 36.90 21.67
C GLN A 631 -25.39 36.21 20.71
N LEU A 632 -25.07 35.00 20.25
CA LEU A 632 -25.87 34.25 19.27
C LEU A 632 -26.92 33.33 19.89
N GLU A 633 -27.05 33.32 21.23
CA GLU A 633 -27.98 32.44 21.96
C GLU A 633 -27.86 30.98 21.48
N ILE A 634 -26.63 30.49 21.37
CA ILE A 634 -26.33 29.10 21.07
C ILE A 634 -26.64 28.29 22.34
N GLU A 635 -27.48 27.26 22.20
CA GLU A 635 -27.93 26.43 23.32
C GLU A 635 -26.77 25.58 23.87
N GLN A 636 -25.98 25.01 22.96
CA GLN A 636 -24.89 24.12 23.32
C GLN A 636 -23.81 24.08 22.23
N VAL A 637 -22.57 23.78 22.63
CA VAL A 637 -21.47 23.45 21.74
C VAL A 637 -21.05 22.01 21.97
N LEU A 638 -20.99 21.23 20.90
CA LEU A 638 -20.48 19.86 20.89
C LEU A 638 -19.09 19.82 20.26
N LEU A 639 -18.14 19.19 20.95
CA LEU A 639 -16.78 19.03 20.46
C LEU A 639 -16.67 17.75 19.61
N LYS A 640 -16.13 17.86 18.39
CA LYS A 640 -15.78 16.71 17.54
C LYS A 640 -14.65 15.91 18.22
N PRO A 641 -14.67 14.56 18.21
CA PRO A 641 -15.61 13.69 17.51
C PRO A 641 -16.95 13.52 18.25
N ILE A 642 -18.06 13.56 17.49
CA ILE A 642 -19.41 13.39 18.02
C ILE A 642 -19.62 11.93 18.46
N ASN A 643 -20.22 11.74 19.62
CA ASN A 643 -20.60 10.44 20.15
C ASN A 643 -22.01 10.48 20.76
N LEU A 644 -22.58 9.31 21.06
CA LEU A 644 -23.94 9.19 21.58
C LEU A 644 -24.14 9.96 22.89
N ALA A 645 -23.19 9.89 23.83
CA ALA A 645 -23.28 10.59 25.12
C ALA A 645 -23.35 12.13 24.96
N LEU A 646 -22.65 12.69 23.96
CA LEU A 646 -22.76 14.11 23.63
C LEU A 646 -24.12 14.45 23.02
N LEU A 647 -24.67 13.58 22.17
CA LEU A 647 -25.96 13.79 21.53
C LEU A 647 -27.15 13.57 22.47
N GLU A 648 -27.04 12.67 23.46
CA GLU A 648 -28.04 12.48 24.51
C GLU A 648 -28.33 13.77 25.28
N THR A 649 -27.31 14.63 25.47
CA THR A 649 -27.51 15.92 26.14
C THR A 649 -28.40 16.90 25.34
N LEU A 650 -28.66 16.60 24.07
CA LEU A 650 -29.51 17.42 23.21
C LEU A 650 -30.99 17.04 23.26
N ILE A 651 -31.36 15.91 23.85
CA ILE A 651 -32.74 15.41 23.94
C ILE A 651 -33.23 15.66 25.38
#